data_AF-A0A452HGI4-F1
#
_entry.id   AF-A0A452HGI4-F1
#
_cell.length_a   1.000
_cell.length_b   1.000
_cell.length_c   1.000
_cell.angle_alpha   90.00
_cell.angle_beta   90.00
_cell.angle_gamma   90.00
#
_symmetry.space_group_name_H-M   'P 1'
#
loop_
_entity.id
_entity.type
_entity.pdbx_description
1 polymer ?
#
loop_
_entity_poly.entity_id
_entity_poly.type
_entity_poly.pdbx_seq_one_letter_code
_entity_poly.pdbx_strand_id
1 'polypeptide(L)'
;MTAIIFSDYRLICGFMDDCKNDINILKCGSIRPGEKDAHSQGEVVACLEKGLVKEAEENDPRIKVSDECKKAILRVAELSSDDFHLDRHLYFACRDDRERFCENTQAGEGRVYKCLFNHKFEESMSEKCHDALTTRQKLIAQDYKVSYSLAKSCKSDLKKYRCNVENLPRSREARLSYLLMCLESAVHRGRQVSSECQGEMLDYRRMLMEDFSLSPEIILSCRGEIEHHCSGLHRKGRTLHCLMKVVRGEKGNVGLNCQQALQTLIQETDPGADYRIDRALNEACESVIQTACKHIRSGDPMILSCLMEHLYTEKMVEDCEHRLLELQYFISRDWKLDPVLYRKCQGDASRLCHTHGWNETTSDLMPTGAVFSCLYRHAYRTEEQGRRLSRECRAEVQRILHQRAMDVKLDPALQDKCMIDLGKWCSEKTETGQELECLQDHLDDLVVECRDIVGNLTELESEDIQIEALLMRACEPIIQTFCHEMADNQIDSGDLMECLIQNKHQKEMNEKCAIGVTHFQLVQMKDFRFSYKFKMACKEDVLKLCPNIKKKVDVVICLSTTVRNDTLQDAREQRVSLKCRKQLRVEELEMTEDIRLEPELYEACKSDIKNNCPNVPYGNAQIIECLKENKKRLSNRCHQKVFKLQENEMMDPELDYTLMRVCKQMIKRFCAEADSKNMLQCLKQNKNNEVMDPKCKQMITKRQITQNTDYRLNPVLRKACKQDIPKFCQNILSTAKDDAELEGQVVSCLKLKYADQRLSPDCEDQIRVIIQESALDYRLDPQLQMHCSDEISRLCAEEAAAQEQTGQVEECLKVNLLKIKPEMCKKEVLNMLKESKADIFVDPVLHTACALDIKHHCAAIPPGRGRQMSCLMEALEDKRVRLQPECKKRLNDRIEMWSYAAKVAPAEGFSDLAMQVMTSPSKNYILSVITVSICVLFLIGLLCGRITKRVTRELKDR
;
A
#
# COMPACT_ATOMS: atom_id res chain seq x y z
N MET A 1 75.63 -17.19 8.46
CA MET A 1 76.17 -16.81 7.13
C MET A 1 75.16 -15.96 6.35
N THR A 2 73.88 -16.31 6.34
CA THR A 2 72.77 -15.52 5.75
C THR A 2 72.66 -14.09 6.31
N ALA A 3 72.69 -13.89 7.64
CA ALA A 3 72.64 -12.54 8.24
C ALA A 3 73.78 -11.60 7.80
N ILE A 4 74.94 -12.15 7.40
CA ILE A 4 76.10 -11.38 6.92
C ILE A 4 75.88 -10.94 5.47
N ILE A 5 75.22 -11.77 4.65
CA ILE A 5 74.91 -11.48 3.23
C ILE A 5 73.89 -10.33 3.11
N PHE A 6 72.89 -10.28 3.99
CA PHE A 6 71.88 -9.21 3.98
C PHE A 6 72.33 -7.93 4.69
N SER A 7 73.44 -7.98 5.42
CA SER A 7 74.09 -6.79 5.98
C SER A 7 75.02 -6.08 4.98
N ASP A 8 75.34 -6.73 3.85
CA ASP A 8 76.13 -6.13 2.78
C ASP A 8 75.52 -6.43 1.40
N TYR A 9 74.75 -5.50 0.83
CA TYR A 9 74.07 -5.70 -0.45
C TYR A 9 75.04 -5.92 -1.62
N ARG A 10 76.34 -5.63 -1.46
CA ARG A 10 77.36 -5.94 -2.49
C ARG A 10 77.59 -7.44 -2.65
N LEU A 11 77.17 -8.23 -1.66
CA LEU A 11 77.16 -9.69 -1.72
C LEU A 11 75.93 -10.23 -2.48
N ILE A 12 74.98 -9.36 -2.84
CA ILE A 12 73.85 -9.67 -3.72
C ILE A 12 74.29 -9.36 -5.15
N CYS A 13 74.61 -10.40 -5.92
CA CYS A 13 75.13 -10.28 -7.29
C CYS A 13 74.30 -9.31 -8.15
N GLY A 14 74.95 -8.32 -8.74
CA GLY A 14 74.34 -7.37 -9.70
C GLY A 14 73.59 -6.19 -9.09
N PHE A 15 73.24 -6.20 -7.79
CA PHE A 15 72.42 -5.13 -7.18
C PHE A 15 73.04 -3.74 -7.36
N MET A 16 74.35 -3.63 -7.14
CA MET A 16 75.06 -2.38 -7.29
C MET A 16 75.24 -1.92 -8.73
N ASP A 17 75.32 -2.86 -9.68
CA ASP A 17 75.43 -2.51 -11.09
C ASP A 17 74.09 -2.01 -11.63
N ASP A 18 73.00 -2.62 -11.17
CA ASP A 18 71.63 -2.30 -11.58
C ASP A 18 71.13 -0.98 -10.95
N CYS A 19 71.47 -0.68 -9.68
CA CYS A 19 70.91 0.47 -8.94
C CYS A 19 71.83 1.70 -8.82
N LYS A 20 73.07 1.66 -9.33
CA LYS A 20 74.06 2.75 -9.11
C LYS A 20 73.56 4.13 -9.52
N ASN A 21 72.89 4.23 -10.67
CA ASN A 21 72.41 5.51 -11.19
C ASN A 21 71.28 6.05 -10.31
N ASP A 22 70.33 5.20 -9.93
CA ASP A 22 69.18 5.57 -9.11
C ASP A 22 69.59 5.99 -7.68
N ILE A 23 70.61 5.35 -7.09
CA ILE A 23 71.19 5.76 -5.80
C ILE A 23 71.69 7.21 -5.85
N ASN A 24 72.35 7.59 -6.94
CA ASN A 24 72.88 8.94 -7.12
C ASN A 24 71.77 9.96 -7.39
N ILE A 25 70.77 9.60 -8.22
CA ILE A 25 69.64 10.46 -8.57
C ILE A 25 68.78 10.75 -7.34
N LEU A 26 68.41 9.71 -6.59
CA LEU A 26 67.59 9.81 -5.38
C LEU A 26 68.37 10.28 -4.15
N LYS A 27 69.69 10.49 -4.28
CA LYS A 27 70.60 10.91 -3.21
C LYS A 27 70.53 10.01 -1.98
N CYS A 28 70.41 8.71 -2.18
CA CYS A 28 70.27 7.72 -1.11
C CYS A 28 71.55 7.46 -0.29
N GLY A 29 72.61 8.23 -0.51
CA GLY A 29 73.89 8.15 0.21
C GLY A 29 75.10 7.98 -0.71
N SER A 30 76.30 7.92 -0.13
CA SER A 30 77.57 7.76 -0.84
C SER A 30 78.19 6.40 -0.52
N ILE A 31 78.49 5.60 -1.55
CA ILE A 31 79.34 4.42 -1.41
C ILE A 31 80.80 4.89 -1.38
N ARG A 32 81.33 5.23 -0.20
CA ARG A 32 82.78 5.38 -0.04
C ARG A 32 83.38 3.98 0.12
N PRO A 33 84.24 3.50 -0.80
CA PRO A 33 84.94 2.23 -0.62
C PRO A 33 85.96 2.39 0.53
N GLY A 34 85.55 2.08 1.76
CA GLY A 34 86.42 2.13 2.93
C GLY A 34 85.72 2.14 4.29
N GLU A 35 84.52 2.71 4.41
CA GLU A 35 83.75 2.68 5.66
C GLU A 35 82.86 1.44 5.74
N LYS A 36 83.15 0.57 6.72
CA LYS A 36 82.51 -0.73 6.96
C LYS A 36 81.28 -0.62 7.87
N ASP A 37 80.54 0.47 7.82
CA ASP A 37 79.31 0.52 8.61
C ASP A 37 78.19 -0.22 7.86
N ALA A 38 77.91 -1.45 8.28
CA ALA A 38 76.80 -2.25 7.74
C ALA A 38 75.43 -1.59 7.98
N HIS A 39 75.33 -0.59 8.86
CA HIS A 39 74.12 0.19 9.08
C HIS A 39 73.82 1.15 7.92
N SER A 40 74.83 1.79 7.33
CA SER A 40 74.62 2.74 6.22
C SER A 40 74.09 2.05 4.95
N GLN A 41 74.39 0.76 4.78
CA GLN A 41 73.95 0.00 3.61
C GLN A 41 72.46 -0.32 3.63
N GLY A 42 71.90 -0.66 4.79
CA GLY A 42 70.46 -0.85 4.96
C GLY A 42 69.67 0.45 4.72
N GLU A 43 70.26 1.60 5.05
CA GLU A 43 69.67 2.91 4.77
C GLU A 43 69.61 3.24 3.27
N VAL A 44 70.61 2.81 2.48
CA VAL A 44 70.57 2.95 1.01
C VAL A 44 69.41 2.13 0.43
N VAL A 45 69.26 0.87 0.85
CA VAL A 45 68.15 0.01 0.38
C VAL A 45 66.80 0.60 0.78
N ALA A 46 66.64 0.99 2.04
CA ALA A 46 65.40 1.62 2.51
C ALA A 46 65.08 2.94 1.79
N CYS A 47 66.09 3.71 1.40
CA CYS A 47 65.90 4.92 0.60
C CYS A 47 65.45 4.59 -0.84
N LEU A 48 66.04 3.57 -1.47
CA LEU A 48 65.62 3.10 -2.78
C LEU A 48 64.20 2.53 -2.76
N GLU A 49 63.85 1.76 -1.72
CA GLU A 49 62.49 1.28 -1.48
C GLU A 49 61.49 2.43 -1.35
N LYS A 50 61.85 3.49 -0.60
CA LYS A 50 61.04 4.71 -0.51
C LYS A 50 60.93 5.43 -1.86
N GLY A 51 61.98 5.44 -2.66
CA GLY A 51 61.97 5.99 -4.03
C GLY A 51 60.98 5.24 -4.93
N LEU A 52 61.02 3.90 -4.89
CA LEU A 52 60.10 3.04 -5.64
C LEU A 52 58.64 3.22 -5.20
N VAL A 53 58.40 3.40 -3.90
CA VAL A 53 57.07 3.71 -3.39
C VAL A 53 56.58 5.07 -3.88
N LYS A 54 57.42 6.11 -3.80
CA LYS A 54 57.05 7.46 -4.24
C LYS A 54 56.76 7.54 -5.74
N GLU A 55 57.49 6.79 -6.56
CA GLU A 55 57.20 6.68 -8.00
C GLU A 55 55.78 6.21 -8.27
N ALA A 56 55.23 5.31 -7.43
CA ALA A 56 53.86 4.83 -7.58
C ALA A 56 52.80 5.83 -7.10
N GLU A 57 53.15 6.72 -6.16
CA GLU A 57 52.23 7.66 -5.50
C GLU A 57 52.22 9.06 -6.14
N GLU A 58 53.23 9.38 -6.96
CA GLU A 58 53.45 10.70 -7.55
C GLU A 58 53.79 10.58 -9.04
N ASN A 59 53.09 11.36 -9.88
CA ASN A 59 53.42 11.50 -11.29
C ASN A 59 54.59 12.50 -11.52
N ASP A 60 55.68 12.41 -10.74
CA ASP A 60 56.89 13.22 -10.94
C ASP A 60 57.94 12.45 -11.77
N PRO A 61 58.28 12.91 -12.99
CA PRO A 61 59.32 12.29 -13.83
C PRO A 61 60.71 12.19 -13.17
N ARG A 62 60.96 12.96 -12.10
CA ARG A 62 62.26 13.00 -11.40
C ARG A 62 62.47 11.86 -10.41
N ILE A 63 61.41 11.13 -10.05
CA ILE A 63 61.42 10.05 -9.03
C ILE A 63 61.40 8.66 -9.71
N LYS A 64 61.64 8.59 -11.02
CA LYS A 64 61.59 7.34 -11.77
C LYS A 64 62.79 6.44 -11.49
N VAL A 65 62.54 5.24 -10.94
CA VAL A 65 63.55 4.19 -10.74
C VAL A 65 63.66 3.35 -12.01
N SER A 66 64.87 2.95 -12.40
CA SER A 66 65.08 2.08 -13.57
C SER A 66 64.44 0.70 -13.39
N ASP A 67 63.98 0.05 -14.47
CA ASP A 67 63.30 -1.25 -14.38
C ASP A 67 64.24 -2.36 -13.89
N GLU A 68 65.54 -2.26 -14.17
CA GLU A 68 66.58 -3.12 -13.64
C GLU A 68 66.72 -2.95 -12.12
N CYS A 69 66.83 -1.70 -11.64
CA CYS A 69 66.93 -1.44 -10.21
C CYS A 69 65.65 -1.82 -9.46
N LYS A 70 64.46 -1.60 -10.04
CA LYS A 70 63.18 -2.05 -9.47
C LYS A 70 63.16 -3.55 -9.18
N LYS A 71 63.61 -4.36 -10.15
CA LYS A 71 63.71 -5.82 -9.98
C LYS A 71 64.72 -6.18 -8.89
N ALA A 72 65.84 -5.47 -8.83
CA ALA A 72 66.85 -5.67 -7.81
C ALA A 72 66.32 -5.35 -6.40
N ILE A 73 65.64 -4.20 -6.21
CA ILE A 73 64.98 -3.80 -4.95
C ILE A 73 63.98 -4.86 -4.49
N LEU A 74 63.02 -5.23 -5.37
CA LEU A 74 62.01 -6.23 -5.04
C LEU A 74 62.62 -7.60 -4.75
N ARG A 75 63.75 -7.95 -5.38
CA ARG A 75 64.48 -9.19 -5.11
C ARG A 75 65.12 -9.17 -3.72
N VAL A 76 65.71 -8.06 -3.30
CA VAL A 76 66.24 -7.91 -1.93
C VAL A 76 65.11 -7.99 -0.91
N ALA A 77 63.97 -7.35 -1.20
CA ALA A 77 62.79 -7.42 -0.36
C ALA A 77 62.23 -8.86 -0.26
N GLU A 78 62.13 -9.60 -1.36
CA GLU A 78 61.76 -11.03 -1.37
C GLU A 78 62.71 -11.86 -0.51
N LEU A 79 64.02 -11.70 -0.66
CA LEU A 79 65.01 -12.50 0.06
C LEU A 79 65.06 -12.21 1.57
N SER A 80 64.69 -10.99 1.99
CA SER A 80 64.59 -10.59 3.40
C SER A 80 63.25 -10.93 4.04
N SER A 81 62.26 -11.42 3.27
CA SER A 81 60.88 -11.57 3.73
C SER A 81 60.62 -12.68 4.76
N ASP A 82 61.52 -13.67 4.87
CA ASP A 82 61.35 -14.81 5.77
C ASP A 82 61.50 -14.42 7.25
N ASP A 83 62.48 -13.59 7.57
CA ASP A 83 62.78 -13.20 8.94
C ASP A 83 63.10 -11.71 9.03
N PHE A 84 62.42 -10.99 9.92
CA PHE A 84 62.58 -9.54 10.08
C PHE A 84 64.01 -9.13 10.50
N HIS A 85 64.81 -10.05 11.06
CA HIS A 85 66.22 -9.80 11.34
C HIS A 85 67.07 -9.62 10.07
N LEU A 86 66.60 -10.11 8.92
CA LEU A 86 67.29 -9.99 7.63
C LEU A 86 67.06 -8.62 6.99
N ASP A 87 65.99 -7.92 7.38
CA ASP A 87 65.74 -6.54 7.02
C ASP A 87 66.32 -5.63 8.09
N ARG A 88 67.59 -5.24 7.90
CA ARG A 88 68.35 -4.52 8.93
C ARG A 88 67.74 -3.15 9.25
N HIS A 89 67.20 -2.44 8.26
CA HIS A 89 66.57 -1.14 8.50
C HIS A 89 65.30 -1.29 9.35
N LEU A 90 64.43 -2.21 8.96
CA LEU A 90 63.19 -2.48 9.68
C LEU A 90 63.45 -3.06 11.08
N TYR A 91 64.43 -3.95 11.23
CA TYR A 91 64.82 -4.49 12.53
C TYR A 91 65.15 -3.37 13.53
N PHE A 92 65.99 -2.39 13.15
CA PHE A 92 66.32 -1.28 14.06
C PHE A 92 65.16 -0.32 14.29
N ALA A 93 64.29 -0.13 13.29
CA ALA A 93 63.10 0.67 13.44
C ALA A 93 62.09 0.02 14.40
N CYS A 94 61.95 -1.30 14.39
CA CYS A 94 60.87 -2.05 15.04
C CYS A 94 61.28 -2.94 16.22
N ARG A 95 62.57 -3.06 16.58
CA ARG A 95 62.99 -3.99 17.66
C ARG A 95 62.28 -3.77 18.99
N ASP A 96 62.08 -2.52 19.40
CA ASP A 96 61.49 -2.20 20.70
C ASP A 96 59.97 -2.45 20.65
N ASP A 97 59.33 -2.17 19.51
CA ASP A 97 57.93 -2.48 19.25
C ASP A 97 57.68 -3.99 19.14
N ARG A 98 58.63 -4.76 18.58
CA ARG A 98 58.60 -6.23 18.56
C ARG A 98 58.58 -6.80 19.96
N GLU A 99 59.42 -6.30 20.87
CA GLU A 99 59.41 -6.75 22.27
C GLU A 99 58.11 -6.36 22.97
N ARG A 100 57.51 -5.22 22.62
CA ARG A 100 56.27 -4.76 23.25
C ARG A 100 55.03 -5.54 22.81
N PHE A 101 54.89 -5.80 21.51
CA PHE A 101 53.67 -6.38 20.94
C PHE A 101 53.81 -7.85 20.56
N CYS A 102 55.02 -8.29 20.23
CA CYS A 102 55.27 -9.57 19.56
C CYS A 102 56.35 -10.41 20.28
N GLU A 103 56.50 -10.25 21.60
CA GLU A 103 57.51 -10.93 22.43
C GLU A 103 57.50 -12.46 22.22
N ASN A 104 56.31 -13.04 22.24
CA ASN A 104 56.08 -14.49 22.12
C ASN A 104 56.06 -15.00 20.67
N THR A 105 56.18 -14.11 19.69
CA THR A 105 56.14 -14.47 18.27
C THR A 105 57.51 -14.96 17.82
N GLN A 106 57.56 -16.22 17.37
CA GLN A 106 58.79 -16.83 16.84
C GLN A 106 59.18 -16.21 15.49
N ALA A 107 60.45 -15.84 15.35
CA ALA A 107 61.04 -15.34 14.11
C ALA A 107 61.03 -16.41 12.99
N GLY A 108 61.10 -15.97 11.74
CA GLY A 108 60.98 -16.83 10.54
C GLY A 108 59.55 -16.95 9.99
N GLU A 109 59.45 -17.41 8.75
CA GLU A 109 58.23 -17.58 7.95
C GLU A 109 57.35 -16.32 7.84
N GLY A 110 57.92 -15.14 8.05
CA GLY A 110 57.22 -13.85 8.02
C GLY A 110 56.33 -13.58 9.25
N ARG A 111 56.35 -14.43 10.29
CA ARG A 111 55.44 -14.31 11.44
C ARG A 111 55.56 -12.99 12.22
N VAL A 112 56.79 -12.50 12.39
CA VAL A 112 57.03 -11.23 13.11
C VAL A 112 56.48 -10.05 12.32
N TYR A 113 56.66 -10.03 10.98
CA TYR A 113 56.03 -9.02 10.13
C TYR A 113 54.51 -9.02 10.28
N LYS A 114 53.89 -10.21 10.21
CA LYS A 114 52.44 -10.37 10.36
C LYS A 114 51.93 -9.85 11.71
N CYS A 115 52.64 -10.15 12.80
CA CYS A 115 52.30 -9.64 14.13
C CYS A 115 52.43 -8.10 14.19
N LEU A 116 53.54 -7.55 13.70
CA LEU A 116 53.77 -6.09 13.70
C LEU A 116 52.74 -5.35 12.83
N PHE A 117 52.31 -5.92 11.69
CA PHE A 117 51.24 -5.34 10.87
C PHE A 117 49.91 -5.23 11.62
N ASN A 118 49.53 -6.24 12.40
CA ASN A 118 48.29 -6.21 13.19
C ASN A 118 48.28 -5.12 14.28
N HIS A 119 49.46 -4.75 14.79
CA HIS A 119 49.65 -3.72 15.81
C HIS A 119 50.10 -2.36 15.25
N LYS A 120 50.24 -2.23 13.93
CA LYS A 120 50.77 -1.03 13.26
C LYS A 120 50.10 0.27 13.72
N PHE A 121 48.79 0.23 13.95
CA PHE A 121 48.00 1.42 14.28
C PHE A 121 47.73 1.62 15.78
N GLU A 122 48.32 0.80 16.66
CA GLU A 122 48.23 1.00 18.11
C GLU A 122 48.95 2.30 18.53
N GLU A 123 48.41 3.02 19.51
CA GLU A 123 48.95 4.33 19.92
C GLU A 123 50.40 4.27 20.42
N SER A 124 50.80 3.11 20.95
CA SER A 124 52.15 2.88 21.48
C SER A 124 53.15 2.38 20.44
N MET A 125 52.79 2.28 19.15
CA MET A 125 53.71 1.94 18.05
C MET A 125 54.61 3.12 17.71
N SER A 126 55.93 2.91 17.60
CA SER A 126 56.84 3.99 17.21
C SER A 126 56.63 4.46 15.77
N GLU A 127 56.77 5.76 15.51
CA GLU A 127 56.64 6.33 14.14
C GLU A 127 57.65 5.71 13.17
N LYS A 128 58.88 5.44 13.64
CA LYS A 128 59.92 4.81 12.83
C LYS A 128 59.53 3.40 12.38
N CYS A 129 58.99 2.59 13.29
CA CYS A 129 58.52 1.26 12.94
C CYS A 129 57.29 1.33 12.03
N HIS A 130 56.33 2.21 12.36
CA HIS A 130 55.15 2.45 11.54
C HIS A 130 55.51 2.77 10.07
N ASP A 131 56.45 3.69 9.85
CA ASP A 131 56.87 4.09 8.49
C ASP A 131 57.61 2.97 7.74
N ALA A 132 58.45 2.22 8.45
CA ALA A 132 59.14 1.05 7.89
C ALA A 132 58.13 -0.05 7.49
N LEU A 133 57.17 -0.36 8.35
CA LEU A 133 56.10 -1.31 8.07
C LEU A 133 55.22 -0.84 6.91
N THR A 134 54.90 0.45 6.83
CA THR A 134 54.14 1.03 5.72
C THR A 134 54.88 0.86 4.39
N THR A 135 56.16 1.21 4.36
CA THR A 135 57.01 1.04 3.17
C THR A 135 57.02 -0.43 2.75
N ARG A 136 57.17 -1.35 3.71
CA ARG A 136 57.15 -2.79 3.47
C ARG A 136 55.83 -3.28 2.89
N GLN A 137 54.69 -2.85 3.43
CA GLN A 137 53.36 -3.20 2.91
C GLN A 137 53.14 -2.70 1.48
N LYS A 138 53.62 -1.49 1.15
CA LYS A 138 53.55 -0.94 -0.22
C LYS A 138 54.39 -1.75 -1.20
N LEU A 139 55.55 -2.26 -0.79
CA LEU A 139 56.34 -3.20 -1.62
C LEU A 139 55.61 -4.53 -1.84
N ILE A 140 54.88 -5.05 -0.83
CA ILE A 140 54.05 -6.25 -0.97
C ILE A 140 52.93 -6.05 -1.99
N ALA A 141 52.31 -4.85 -2.01
CA ALA A 141 51.28 -4.51 -2.99
C ALA A 141 51.83 -4.52 -4.44
N GLN A 142 53.07 -4.08 -4.63
CA GLN A 142 53.75 -4.11 -5.92
C GLN A 142 54.18 -5.52 -6.35
N ASP A 143 54.69 -6.35 -5.42
CA ASP A 143 55.04 -7.74 -5.66
C ASP A 143 54.75 -8.63 -4.45
N TYR A 144 53.79 -9.56 -4.62
CA TYR A 144 53.36 -10.49 -3.58
C TYR A 144 54.50 -11.35 -3.01
N LYS A 145 55.58 -11.57 -3.77
CA LYS A 145 56.74 -12.36 -3.33
C LYS A 145 57.50 -11.72 -2.18
N VAL A 146 57.31 -10.41 -1.95
CA VAL A 146 57.87 -9.69 -0.81
C VAL A 146 57.25 -10.16 0.52
N SER A 147 56.10 -10.84 0.47
CA SER A 147 55.52 -11.55 1.61
C SER A 147 55.82 -13.05 1.52
N TYR A 148 56.67 -13.54 2.43
CA TYR A 148 57.03 -14.95 2.48
C TYR A 148 55.82 -15.86 2.70
N SER A 149 54.96 -15.52 3.68
CA SER A 149 53.80 -16.31 4.07
C SER A 149 52.78 -16.43 2.93
N LEU A 150 52.50 -15.32 2.26
CA LEU A 150 51.60 -15.27 1.10
C LEU A 150 52.17 -16.06 -0.09
N ALA A 151 53.45 -15.83 -0.42
CA ALA A 151 54.10 -16.50 -1.54
C ALA A 151 54.21 -18.01 -1.34
N LYS A 152 54.47 -18.46 -0.11
CA LYS A 152 54.53 -19.88 0.27
C LYS A 152 53.15 -20.53 0.21
N SER A 153 52.15 -19.92 0.87
CA SER A 153 50.82 -20.49 1.03
C SER A 153 50.04 -20.55 -0.29
N CYS A 154 50.16 -19.52 -1.13
CA CYS A 154 49.43 -19.45 -2.40
C CYS A 154 50.15 -20.08 -3.60
N LYS A 155 51.39 -20.58 -3.44
CA LYS A 155 52.22 -21.08 -4.55
C LYS A 155 51.54 -22.14 -5.41
N SER A 156 50.93 -23.14 -4.77
CA SER A 156 50.25 -24.24 -5.46
C SER A 156 48.99 -23.76 -6.18
N ASP A 157 48.21 -22.91 -5.53
CA ASP A 157 46.93 -22.42 -6.06
C ASP A 157 47.13 -21.46 -7.23
N LEU A 158 48.11 -20.55 -7.15
CA LEU A 158 48.49 -19.66 -8.25
C LEU A 158 48.86 -20.45 -9.51
N LYS A 159 49.67 -21.52 -9.34
CA LYS A 159 50.05 -22.41 -10.46
C LYS A 159 48.86 -23.22 -10.98
N LYS A 160 48.02 -23.74 -10.09
CA LYS A 160 46.84 -24.56 -10.41
C LYS A 160 45.82 -23.78 -11.24
N TYR A 161 45.59 -22.51 -10.88
CA TYR A 161 44.60 -21.65 -11.53
C TYR A 161 45.17 -20.72 -12.60
N ARG A 162 46.49 -20.80 -12.87
CA ARG A 162 47.21 -20.00 -13.88
C ARG A 162 47.08 -18.49 -13.65
N CYS A 163 47.10 -18.09 -12.38
CA CYS A 163 47.13 -16.69 -11.99
C CYS A 163 48.57 -16.16 -12.16
N ASN A 164 48.90 -15.75 -13.39
CA ASN A 164 50.23 -15.31 -13.78
C ASN A 164 50.21 -13.87 -14.32
N VAL A 165 51.30 -13.14 -14.10
CA VAL A 165 51.48 -11.75 -14.55
C VAL A 165 51.50 -11.61 -16.09
N GLU A 166 51.78 -12.69 -16.82
CA GLU A 166 51.75 -12.70 -18.30
C GLU A 166 50.31 -12.56 -18.87
N ASN A 167 49.29 -12.87 -18.07
CA ASN A 167 47.87 -12.70 -18.42
C ASN A 167 47.27 -11.40 -17.85
N LEU A 168 48.11 -10.46 -17.40
CA LEU A 168 47.70 -9.20 -16.78
C LEU A 168 47.13 -8.23 -17.84
N PRO A 169 45.92 -7.66 -17.63
CA PRO A 169 45.42 -6.56 -18.46
C PRO A 169 46.37 -5.35 -18.38
N ARG A 170 46.57 -4.65 -19.50
CA ARG A 170 47.44 -3.45 -19.57
C ARG A 170 47.05 -2.31 -18.59
N SER A 171 45.88 -2.37 -17.98
CA SER A 171 45.28 -1.33 -17.13
C SER A 171 45.57 -1.45 -15.63
N ARG A 172 46.22 -2.52 -15.15
CA ARG A 172 46.49 -2.71 -13.71
C ARG A 172 47.98 -2.62 -13.42
N GLU A 173 48.38 -1.58 -12.68
CA GLU A 173 49.77 -1.35 -12.30
C GLU A 173 50.19 -2.18 -11.07
N ALA A 174 49.25 -2.60 -10.21
CA ALA A 174 49.50 -3.47 -9.05
C ALA A 174 49.38 -4.98 -9.39
N ARG A 175 50.46 -5.74 -9.16
CA ARG A 175 50.52 -7.18 -9.49
C ARG A 175 49.74 -8.05 -8.50
N LEU A 176 49.67 -7.67 -7.23
CA LEU A 176 49.02 -8.47 -6.19
C LEU A 176 47.48 -8.41 -6.29
N SER A 177 46.89 -7.24 -6.53
CA SER A 177 45.41 -7.13 -6.64
C SER A 177 44.84 -8.02 -7.73
N TYR A 178 45.50 -8.12 -8.89
CA TYR A 178 45.12 -9.07 -9.95
C TYR A 178 45.14 -10.53 -9.49
N LEU A 179 46.17 -10.94 -8.74
CA LEU A 179 46.30 -12.32 -8.27
C LEU A 179 45.21 -12.68 -7.26
N LEU A 180 44.87 -11.74 -6.37
CA LEU A 180 43.76 -11.90 -5.42
C LEU A 180 42.43 -12.09 -6.16
N MET A 181 42.14 -11.22 -7.13
CA MET A 181 40.93 -11.33 -7.95
C MET A 181 40.91 -12.64 -8.75
N CYS A 182 42.04 -13.10 -9.29
CA CYS A 182 42.11 -14.37 -10.01
C CYS A 182 41.76 -15.57 -9.12
N LEU A 183 42.34 -15.64 -7.92
CA LEU A 183 42.07 -16.70 -6.95
C LEU A 183 40.64 -16.63 -6.41
N GLU A 184 40.12 -15.43 -6.16
CA GLU A 184 38.74 -15.21 -5.75
C GLU A 184 37.73 -15.64 -6.82
N SER A 185 37.99 -15.34 -8.09
CA SER A 185 37.17 -15.85 -9.18
C SER A 185 37.13 -17.37 -9.19
N ALA A 186 38.20 -18.05 -8.77
CA ALA A 186 38.20 -19.50 -8.61
C ALA A 186 37.31 -19.94 -7.44
N VAL A 187 37.36 -19.24 -6.30
CA VAL A 187 36.51 -19.49 -5.12
C VAL A 187 35.03 -19.32 -5.46
N HIS A 188 34.63 -18.22 -6.11
CA HIS A 188 33.22 -18.00 -6.49
C HIS A 188 32.69 -19.02 -7.49
N ARG A 189 33.56 -19.58 -8.35
CA ARG A 189 33.20 -20.70 -9.25
C ARG A 189 33.13 -22.06 -8.55
N GLY A 190 33.20 -22.10 -7.22
CA GLY A 190 33.17 -23.33 -6.42
C GLY A 190 34.44 -24.16 -6.51
N ARG A 191 35.57 -23.58 -6.93
CA ARG A 191 36.86 -24.27 -7.00
C ARG A 191 37.61 -24.15 -5.67
N GLN A 192 38.33 -25.21 -5.31
CA GLN A 192 39.04 -25.28 -4.02
C GLN A 192 40.42 -24.60 -4.04
N VAL A 193 40.51 -23.44 -3.39
CA VAL A 193 41.76 -22.78 -2.97
C VAL A 193 42.08 -23.25 -1.54
N SER A 194 43.35 -23.45 -1.20
CA SER A 194 43.78 -23.90 0.14
C SER A 194 43.36 -22.93 1.24
N SER A 195 43.05 -23.45 2.44
CA SER A 195 42.67 -22.63 3.59
C SER A 195 43.83 -21.71 4.04
N GLU A 196 45.08 -22.15 3.89
CA GLU A 196 46.24 -21.32 4.20
C GLU A 196 46.35 -20.13 3.23
N CYS A 197 46.18 -20.35 1.92
CA CYS A 197 46.18 -19.25 0.95
C CYS A 197 44.99 -18.30 1.16
N GLN A 198 43.78 -18.83 1.41
CA GLN A 198 42.61 -17.98 1.71
C GLN A 198 42.83 -17.11 2.96
N GLY A 199 43.47 -17.65 4.00
CA GLY A 199 43.84 -16.88 5.19
C GLY A 199 44.77 -15.71 4.86
N GLU A 200 45.82 -15.95 4.08
CA GLU A 200 46.75 -14.90 3.66
C GLU A 200 46.09 -13.86 2.73
N MET A 201 45.15 -14.29 1.87
CA MET A 201 44.33 -13.37 1.07
C MET A 201 43.47 -12.46 1.95
N LEU A 202 42.81 -13.01 2.97
CA LEU A 202 41.98 -12.24 3.91
C LEU A 202 42.81 -11.23 4.71
N ASP A 203 43.99 -11.63 5.19
CA ASP A 203 44.87 -10.73 5.92
C ASP A 203 45.33 -9.55 5.05
N TYR A 204 45.64 -9.80 3.77
CA TYR A 204 46.01 -8.73 2.86
C TYR A 204 44.84 -7.79 2.54
N ARG A 205 43.63 -8.32 2.33
CA ARG A 205 42.43 -7.50 2.14
C ARG A 205 42.15 -6.60 3.33
N ARG A 206 42.34 -7.13 4.55
CA ARG A 206 42.22 -6.33 5.78
C ARG A 206 43.25 -5.20 5.79
N MET A 207 44.50 -5.47 5.42
CA MET A 207 45.53 -4.41 5.34
C MET A 207 45.14 -3.29 4.38
N LEU A 208 44.59 -3.62 3.20
CA LEU A 208 44.10 -2.61 2.23
C LEU A 208 42.91 -1.79 2.76
N MET A 209 41.98 -2.43 3.49
CA MET A 209 40.84 -1.74 4.10
C MET A 209 41.21 -0.93 5.35
N GLU A 210 42.28 -1.30 6.05
CA GLU A 210 42.76 -0.53 7.21
C GLU A 210 43.62 0.67 6.80
N ASP A 211 44.37 0.55 5.70
CA ASP A 211 45.34 1.52 5.23
C ASP A 211 45.17 1.83 3.74
N PHE A 212 44.45 2.92 3.45
CA PHE A 212 44.23 3.39 2.09
C PHE A 212 45.53 3.76 1.36
N SER A 213 46.63 4.03 2.08
CA SER A 213 47.91 4.40 1.46
C SER A 213 48.56 3.25 0.71
N LEU A 214 48.08 2.02 0.91
CA LEU A 214 48.52 0.85 0.16
C LEU A 214 47.95 0.78 -1.26
N SER A 215 46.99 1.65 -1.58
CA SER A 215 46.31 1.73 -2.88
C SER A 215 46.68 3.05 -3.57
N PRO A 216 47.70 3.07 -4.45
CA PRO A 216 48.18 4.29 -5.10
C PRO A 216 47.09 5.04 -5.87
N GLU A 217 46.13 4.31 -6.45
CA GLU A 217 44.99 4.87 -7.18
C GLU A 217 44.11 5.76 -6.29
N ILE A 218 43.94 5.40 -5.01
CA ILE A 218 43.21 6.23 -4.04
C ILE A 218 43.99 7.49 -3.72
N ILE A 219 45.30 7.38 -3.47
CA ILE A 219 46.15 8.54 -3.17
C ILE A 219 46.15 9.55 -4.33
N LEU A 220 46.24 9.05 -5.57
CA LEU A 220 46.29 9.87 -6.77
C LEU A 220 44.92 10.47 -7.11
N SER A 221 43.85 9.68 -6.99
CA SER A 221 42.52 10.07 -7.48
C SER A 221 41.66 10.80 -6.45
N CYS A 222 41.90 10.60 -5.14
CA CYS A 222 41.09 11.14 -4.04
C CYS A 222 41.79 12.20 -3.18
N ARG A 223 42.98 12.69 -3.59
CA ARG A 223 43.78 13.63 -2.77
C ARG A 223 42.98 14.87 -2.36
N GLY A 224 42.27 15.47 -3.30
CA GLY A 224 41.47 16.67 -3.06
C GLY A 224 40.36 16.40 -2.03
N GLU A 225 39.65 15.28 -2.19
CA GLU A 225 38.55 14.92 -1.30
C GLU A 225 39.00 14.62 0.12
N ILE A 226 40.15 13.94 0.29
CA ILE A 226 40.75 13.65 1.60
C ILE A 226 41.09 14.94 2.33
N GLU A 227 41.76 15.88 1.66
CA GLU A 227 42.19 17.15 2.24
C GLU A 227 41.01 18.06 2.62
N HIS A 228 39.98 18.14 1.77
CA HIS A 228 38.85 19.07 1.95
C HIS A 228 37.74 18.53 2.87
N HIS A 229 37.46 17.21 2.85
CA HIS A 229 36.27 16.66 3.54
C HIS A 229 36.59 15.76 4.73
N CYS A 230 37.79 15.18 4.80
CA CYS A 230 38.14 14.16 5.79
C CYS A 230 39.03 14.65 6.94
N SER A 231 39.32 15.95 7.03
CA SER A 231 40.02 16.56 8.19
C SER A 231 41.38 15.90 8.52
N GLY A 232 42.01 15.22 7.56
CA GLY A 232 43.28 14.51 7.72
C GLY A 232 43.19 12.97 7.67
N LEU A 233 44.34 12.33 7.91
CA LEU A 233 44.56 10.89 7.77
C LEU A 233 44.11 10.15 9.05
N HIS A 234 42.97 9.47 8.99
CA HIS A 234 42.51 8.61 10.08
C HIS A 234 42.93 7.14 9.87
N ARG A 235 43.39 6.49 10.94
CA ARG A 235 43.86 5.09 10.98
C ARG A 235 42.69 4.09 11.01
N LYS A 236 42.99 2.79 10.86
CA LYS A 236 42.03 1.68 10.96
C LYS A 236 40.83 1.81 10.01
N GLY A 237 41.06 2.20 8.76
CA GLY A 237 40.02 2.28 7.72
C GLY A 237 39.07 3.48 7.80
N ARG A 238 39.17 4.33 8.83
CA ARG A 238 38.30 5.50 9.00
C ARG A 238 38.38 6.51 7.85
N THR A 239 39.53 6.65 7.20
CA THR A 239 39.67 7.51 6.01
C THR A 239 38.88 6.97 4.82
N LEU A 240 38.91 5.65 4.58
CA LEU A 240 38.12 5.02 3.52
C LEU A 240 36.63 5.21 3.78
N HIS A 241 36.18 4.97 5.00
CA HIS A 241 34.80 5.23 5.40
C HIS A 241 34.40 6.70 5.27
N CYS A 242 35.29 7.64 5.58
CA CYS A 242 35.04 9.05 5.29
C CYS A 242 34.84 9.28 3.79
N LEU A 243 35.69 8.72 2.92
CA LEU A 243 35.50 8.82 1.48
C LEU A 243 34.20 8.18 1.01
N MET A 244 33.84 7.00 1.54
CA MET A 244 32.54 6.35 1.30
C MET A 244 31.38 7.26 1.70
N LYS A 245 31.48 7.95 2.84
CA LYS A 245 30.52 8.94 3.31
C LYS A 245 30.39 10.15 2.37
N VAL A 246 31.50 10.65 1.84
CA VAL A 246 31.47 11.75 0.86
C VAL A 246 30.84 11.29 -0.45
N VAL A 247 31.17 10.07 -0.94
CA VAL A 247 30.57 9.48 -2.15
C VAL A 247 29.06 9.28 -2.01
N ARG A 248 28.57 9.00 -0.79
CA ARG A 248 27.13 8.94 -0.48
C ARG A 248 26.41 10.29 -0.58
N GLY A 249 27.13 11.41 -0.68
CA GLY A 249 26.56 12.75 -0.83
C GLY A 249 26.34 13.52 0.47
N GLU A 250 26.78 13.00 1.63
CA GLU A 250 26.57 13.67 2.93
C GLU A 250 27.52 14.87 3.16
N LYS A 251 28.57 15.01 2.35
CA LYS A 251 29.63 16.04 2.52
C LYS A 251 30.07 16.78 1.25
N GLY A 252 29.44 16.57 0.09
CA GLY A 252 29.77 17.26 -1.16
C GLY A 252 29.85 16.34 -2.39
N ASN A 253 30.18 16.90 -3.55
CA ASN A 253 30.36 16.13 -4.80
C ASN A 253 31.78 15.56 -4.89
N VAL A 254 31.89 14.26 -5.20
CA VAL A 254 33.17 13.56 -5.41
C VAL A 254 33.53 13.54 -6.90
N GLY A 255 34.82 13.64 -7.23
CA GLY A 255 35.29 13.45 -8.59
C GLY A 255 35.07 12.01 -9.08
N LEU A 256 34.66 11.86 -10.35
CA LEU A 256 34.42 10.54 -10.99
C LEU A 256 35.61 9.57 -10.82
N ASN A 257 36.84 10.09 -10.88
CA ASN A 257 38.06 9.30 -10.73
C ASN A 257 38.22 8.75 -9.30
N CYS A 258 37.94 9.56 -8.28
CA CYS A 258 37.99 9.11 -6.88
C CYS A 258 36.92 8.04 -6.61
N GLN A 259 35.70 8.26 -7.10
CA GLN A 259 34.61 7.29 -6.97
C GLN A 259 34.97 5.95 -7.62
N GLN A 260 35.54 5.94 -8.83
CA GLN A 260 35.98 4.72 -9.51
C GLN A 260 37.13 4.02 -8.77
N ALA A 261 38.10 4.79 -8.26
CA ALA A 261 39.21 4.23 -7.47
C ALA A 261 38.68 3.57 -6.18
N LEU A 262 37.75 4.21 -5.48
CA LEU A 262 37.13 3.64 -4.27
C LEU A 262 36.28 2.39 -4.58
N GLN A 263 35.51 2.41 -5.66
CA GLN A 263 34.75 1.24 -6.11
C GLN A 263 35.68 0.06 -6.44
N THR A 264 36.81 0.33 -7.09
CA THR A 264 37.82 -0.69 -7.42
C THR A 264 38.41 -1.28 -6.14
N LEU A 265 38.77 -0.45 -5.15
CA LEU A 265 39.31 -0.92 -3.88
C LEU A 265 38.31 -1.80 -3.12
N ILE A 266 37.03 -1.42 -3.06
CA ILE A 266 35.99 -2.21 -2.40
C ILE A 266 35.82 -3.56 -3.12
N GLN A 267 35.91 -3.58 -4.45
CA GLN A 267 35.87 -4.82 -5.21
C GLN A 267 37.10 -5.71 -4.96
N GLU A 268 38.29 -5.14 -4.82
CA GLU A 268 39.52 -5.91 -4.55
C GLU A 268 39.58 -6.47 -3.13
N THR A 269 38.97 -5.76 -2.18
CA THR A 269 38.96 -6.12 -0.77
C THR A 269 37.78 -7.01 -0.40
N ASP A 270 36.69 -6.97 -1.17
CA ASP A 270 35.44 -7.73 -0.98
C ASP A 270 35.00 -7.84 0.49
N PRO A 271 34.79 -6.71 1.20
CA PRO A 271 34.30 -6.71 2.58
C PRO A 271 32.88 -7.28 2.71
N GLY A 272 32.14 -7.43 1.59
CA GLY A 272 30.84 -8.08 1.53
C GLY A 272 30.90 -9.59 1.78
N ALA A 273 32.00 -10.25 1.40
CA ALA A 273 32.24 -11.67 1.67
C ALA A 273 32.57 -11.95 3.14
N ASP A 274 33.27 -11.04 3.80
CA ASP A 274 33.63 -11.16 5.20
C ASP A 274 33.79 -9.78 5.84
N TYR A 275 32.82 -9.41 6.68
CA TYR A 275 32.79 -8.12 7.36
C TYR A 275 34.05 -7.85 8.23
N ARG A 276 34.81 -8.89 8.62
CA ARG A 276 36.05 -8.75 9.42
C ARG A 276 37.22 -8.17 8.63
N ILE A 277 37.09 -8.06 7.31
CA ILE A 277 38.02 -7.33 6.45
C ILE A 277 37.93 -5.84 6.76
N ASP A 278 36.72 -5.36 7.06
CA ASP A 278 36.45 -3.98 7.45
C ASP A 278 36.54 -3.84 8.98
N ARG A 279 37.71 -3.44 9.46
CA ARG A 279 37.94 -3.25 10.90
C ARG A 279 37.09 -2.15 11.50
N ALA A 280 36.81 -1.08 10.76
CA ALA A 280 36.02 0.04 11.26
C ALA A 280 34.56 -0.37 11.45
N LEU A 281 33.99 -1.12 10.50
CA LEU A 281 32.66 -1.71 10.62
C LEU A 281 32.61 -2.75 11.76
N ASN A 282 33.59 -3.66 11.83
CA ASN A 282 33.65 -4.70 12.86
C ASN A 282 33.70 -4.09 14.28
N GLU A 283 34.59 -3.11 14.52
CA GLU A 283 34.68 -2.42 15.82
C GLU A 283 33.37 -1.69 16.17
N ALA A 284 32.72 -1.04 15.19
CA ALA A 284 31.46 -0.32 15.42
C ALA A 284 30.27 -1.25 15.71
N CYS A 285 30.21 -2.41 15.06
CA CYS A 285 29.07 -3.33 15.11
C CYS A 285 29.19 -4.48 16.12
N GLU A 286 30.33 -4.62 16.81
CA GLU A 286 30.60 -5.74 17.74
C GLU A 286 29.46 -5.98 18.76
N SER A 287 28.93 -4.91 19.34
CA SER A 287 27.83 -4.97 20.32
C SER A 287 26.53 -5.51 19.70
N VAL A 288 26.19 -5.08 18.49
CA VAL A 288 24.99 -5.51 17.74
C VAL A 288 25.15 -6.98 17.32
N ILE A 289 26.33 -7.38 16.88
CA ILE A 289 26.62 -8.76 16.48
C ILE A 289 26.43 -9.71 17.66
N GLN A 290 26.98 -9.38 18.83
CA GLN A 290 26.88 -10.20 20.03
C GLN A 290 25.45 -10.30 20.58
N THR A 291 24.63 -9.26 20.42
CA THR A 291 23.27 -9.19 21.00
C THR A 291 22.18 -9.68 20.04
N ALA A 292 22.27 -9.37 18.75
CA ALA A 292 21.24 -9.64 17.74
C ALA A 292 21.63 -10.79 16.80
N CYS A 293 22.89 -10.84 16.33
CA CYS A 293 23.34 -11.78 15.29
C CYS A 293 24.13 -12.99 15.81
N LYS A 294 24.08 -13.29 17.12
CA LYS A 294 24.86 -14.36 17.78
C LYS A 294 24.72 -15.78 17.19
N HIS A 295 23.64 -16.03 16.44
CA HIS A 295 23.32 -17.33 15.87
C HIS A 295 24.05 -17.59 14.54
N ILE A 296 24.62 -16.54 13.94
CA ILE A 296 25.37 -16.61 12.69
C ILE A 296 26.86 -16.81 13.03
N ARG A 297 27.54 -17.65 12.25
CA ARG A 297 28.97 -17.94 12.46
C ARG A 297 29.81 -16.72 12.10
N SER A 298 30.84 -16.43 12.90
CA SER A 298 31.78 -15.34 12.62
C SER A 298 32.47 -15.54 11.26
N GLY A 299 32.42 -14.49 10.41
CA GLY A 299 32.94 -14.51 9.05
C GLY A 299 31.97 -15.07 8.00
N ASP A 300 30.73 -15.39 8.37
CA ASP A 300 29.68 -15.71 7.40
C ASP A 300 29.14 -14.42 6.76
N PRO A 301 29.04 -14.32 5.42
CA PRO A 301 28.49 -13.14 4.74
C PRO A 301 27.04 -12.82 5.14
N MET A 302 26.29 -13.77 5.72
CA MET A 302 24.95 -13.51 6.25
C MET A 302 24.92 -12.53 7.43
N ILE A 303 26.06 -12.26 8.08
CA ILE A 303 26.14 -11.26 9.17
C ILE A 303 25.72 -9.88 8.68
N LEU A 304 26.15 -9.46 7.49
CA LEU A 304 25.77 -8.15 6.95
C LEU A 304 24.26 -8.07 6.69
N SER A 305 23.63 -9.17 6.26
CA SER A 305 22.17 -9.23 6.12
C SER A 305 21.45 -9.11 7.45
N CYS A 306 21.93 -9.80 8.48
CA CYS A 306 21.38 -9.68 9.84
C CYS A 306 21.52 -8.27 10.42
N LEU A 307 22.66 -7.61 10.21
CA LEU A 307 22.86 -6.23 10.64
C LEU A 307 21.88 -5.28 9.94
N MET A 308 21.65 -5.46 8.63
CA MET A 308 20.68 -4.68 7.87
C MET A 308 19.23 -4.92 8.33
N GLU A 309 18.86 -6.15 8.69
CA GLU A 309 17.53 -6.46 9.24
C GLU A 309 17.27 -5.75 10.59
N HIS A 310 18.34 -5.51 11.34
CA HIS A 310 18.28 -4.84 12.64
C HIS A 310 18.54 -3.33 12.59
N LEU A 311 18.73 -2.74 11.41
CA LEU A 311 19.10 -1.33 11.21
C LEU A 311 18.22 -0.35 12.01
N TYR A 312 16.91 -0.55 12.01
CA TYR A 312 15.94 0.32 12.71
C TYR A 312 15.35 -0.30 13.96
N THR A 313 16.09 -1.18 14.62
CA THR A 313 15.69 -1.75 15.91
C THR A 313 16.46 -1.07 17.04
N GLU A 314 15.91 -1.08 18.25
CA GLU A 314 16.58 -0.54 19.45
C GLU A 314 17.94 -1.22 19.75
N LYS A 315 18.25 -2.32 19.05
CA LYS A 315 19.52 -3.04 19.16
C LYS A 315 20.64 -2.42 18.31
N MET A 316 20.31 -1.55 17.35
CA MET A 316 21.31 -0.91 16.49
C MET A 316 21.95 0.28 17.22
N VAL A 317 23.25 0.47 16.99
CA VAL A 317 24.03 1.60 17.52
C VAL A 317 24.37 2.54 16.37
N GLU A 318 24.28 3.86 16.60
CA GLU A 318 24.49 4.92 15.60
C GLU A 318 25.82 4.76 14.81
N ASP A 319 26.91 4.45 15.51
CA ASP A 319 28.21 4.23 14.86
C ASP A 319 28.20 3.00 13.92
N CYS A 320 27.53 1.91 14.30
CA CYS A 320 27.39 0.71 13.47
C CYS A 320 26.52 1.00 12.25
N GLU A 321 25.39 1.67 12.47
CA GLU A 321 24.46 2.10 11.41
C GLU A 321 25.19 2.89 10.31
N HIS A 322 25.95 3.93 10.70
CA HIS A 322 26.67 4.75 9.74
C HIS A 322 27.69 3.95 8.91
N ARG A 323 28.52 3.12 9.56
CA ARG A 323 29.54 2.31 8.87
C ARG A 323 28.91 1.26 7.97
N LEU A 324 27.81 0.65 8.41
CA LEU A 324 27.09 -0.35 7.64
C LEU A 324 26.51 0.26 6.37
N LEU A 325 25.87 1.43 6.47
CA LEU A 325 25.29 2.13 5.32
C LEU A 325 26.35 2.64 4.33
N GLU A 326 27.51 3.08 4.83
CA GLU A 326 28.67 3.47 4.01
C GLU A 326 29.11 2.32 3.09
N LEU A 327 29.22 1.11 3.64
CA LEU A 327 29.57 -0.07 2.85
C LEU A 327 28.40 -0.55 1.97
N GLN A 328 27.19 -0.58 2.51
CA GLN A 328 25.99 -1.05 1.82
C GLN A 328 25.67 -0.24 0.56
N TYR A 329 26.04 1.05 0.52
CA TYR A 329 25.93 1.89 -0.67
C TYR A 329 26.62 1.28 -1.90
N PHE A 330 27.79 0.66 -1.72
CA PHE A 330 28.54 0.03 -2.81
C PHE A 330 28.01 -1.36 -3.14
N ILE A 331 27.71 -2.16 -2.10
CA ILE A 331 27.12 -3.51 -2.25
C ILE A 331 25.80 -3.44 -3.02
N SER A 332 24.95 -2.44 -2.73
CA SER A 332 23.66 -2.29 -3.41
C SER A 332 23.81 -1.91 -4.88
N ARG A 333 24.91 -1.28 -5.31
CA ARG A 333 25.12 -0.79 -6.68
C ARG A 333 25.83 -1.80 -7.59
N ASP A 334 26.66 -2.68 -7.03
CA ASP A 334 27.30 -3.77 -7.74
C ASP A 334 26.93 -5.14 -7.17
N TRP A 335 26.08 -5.87 -7.89
CA TRP A 335 25.63 -7.21 -7.51
C TRP A 335 26.77 -8.23 -7.35
N LYS A 336 27.98 -7.96 -7.86
CA LYS A 336 29.17 -8.80 -7.63
C LYS A 336 29.70 -8.71 -6.19
N LEU A 337 29.41 -7.62 -5.49
CA LEU A 337 29.82 -7.35 -4.11
C LEU A 337 28.84 -7.95 -3.09
N ASP A 338 27.73 -8.55 -3.53
CA ASP A 338 26.90 -9.41 -2.69
C ASP A 338 27.21 -10.89 -3.03
N PRO A 339 27.98 -11.60 -2.19
CA PRO A 339 28.44 -12.96 -2.47
C PRO A 339 27.29 -13.97 -2.57
N VAL A 340 26.21 -13.74 -1.80
CA VAL A 340 25.07 -14.67 -1.74
C VAL A 340 24.26 -14.52 -3.02
N LEU A 341 23.90 -13.29 -3.37
CA LEU A 341 23.22 -12.94 -4.61
C LEU A 341 24.03 -13.39 -5.82
N TYR A 342 25.33 -13.06 -5.88
CA TYR A 342 26.17 -13.45 -7.01
C TYR A 342 26.18 -14.96 -7.22
N ARG A 343 26.46 -15.72 -6.15
CA ARG A 343 26.52 -17.20 -6.21
C ARG A 343 25.18 -17.81 -6.65
N LYS A 344 24.06 -17.30 -6.15
CA LYS A 344 22.72 -17.84 -6.47
C LYS A 344 22.21 -17.39 -7.84
N CYS A 345 22.58 -16.20 -8.30
CA CYS A 345 22.06 -15.59 -9.52
C CYS A 345 22.98 -15.63 -10.73
N GLN A 346 24.27 -15.95 -10.61
CA GLN A 346 25.22 -15.92 -11.73
C GLN A 346 24.78 -16.76 -12.94
N GLY A 347 24.22 -17.96 -12.68
CA GLY A 347 23.68 -18.81 -13.74
C GLY A 347 22.52 -18.16 -14.49
N ASP A 348 21.58 -17.55 -13.75
CA ASP A 348 20.44 -16.84 -14.33
C ASP A 348 20.85 -15.55 -15.04
N ALA A 349 21.79 -14.79 -14.48
CA ALA A 349 22.33 -13.56 -15.05
C ALA A 349 23.01 -13.84 -16.41
N SER A 350 23.81 -14.91 -16.49
CA SER A 350 24.44 -15.30 -17.77
C SER A 350 23.41 -15.75 -18.81
N ARG A 351 22.37 -16.48 -18.37
CA ARG A 351 21.34 -17.07 -19.25
C ARG A 351 20.30 -16.05 -19.74
N LEU A 352 19.92 -15.09 -18.90
CA LEU A 352 18.79 -14.18 -19.14
C LEU A 352 19.24 -12.73 -19.40
N CYS A 353 20.33 -12.31 -18.76
CA CYS A 353 20.84 -10.94 -18.83
C CYS A 353 22.15 -10.83 -19.63
N HIS A 354 22.61 -11.94 -20.24
CA HIS A 354 23.81 -12.02 -21.07
C HIS A 354 25.08 -11.48 -20.39
N THR A 355 25.22 -11.70 -19.08
CA THR A 355 26.39 -11.27 -18.32
C THR A 355 27.57 -12.22 -18.48
N HIS A 356 28.76 -11.65 -18.63
CA HIS A 356 30.02 -12.37 -18.62
C HIS A 356 30.52 -12.65 -17.18
N GLY A 357 31.53 -13.52 -17.03
CA GLY A 357 31.99 -13.99 -15.71
C GLY A 357 32.54 -12.88 -14.79
N TRP A 358 32.79 -13.23 -13.52
CA TRP A 358 33.19 -12.29 -12.45
C TRP A 358 34.37 -11.34 -12.81
N ASN A 359 35.34 -11.81 -13.62
CA ASN A 359 36.61 -11.13 -13.94
C ASN A 359 36.73 -10.61 -15.40
N GLU A 360 35.67 -10.56 -16.20
CA GLU A 360 35.74 -9.97 -17.55
C GLU A 360 35.34 -8.48 -17.50
N THR A 361 36.29 -7.60 -17.81
CA THR A 361 36.19 -6.13 -17.83
C THR A 361 35.27 -5.57 -18.91
N THR A 362 34.56 -6.41 -19.68
CA THR A 362 33.52 -5.98 -20.62
C THR A 362 32.27 -5.42 -19.92
N SER A 363 32.25 -5.34 -18.58
CA SER A 363 31.25 -4.58 -17.83
C SER A 363 31.27 -3.08 -18.10
N ASP A 364 32.29 -2.55 -18.81
CA ASP A 364 32.36 -1.14 -19.25
C ASP A 364 31.19 -0.72 -20.18
N LEU A 365 30.37 -1.65 -20.67
CA LEU A 365 29.22 -1.37 -21.55
C LEU A 365 27.85 -1.35 -20.85
N MET A 366 27.73 -1.79 -19.58
CA MET A 366 26.44 -1.78 -18.86
C MET A 366 26.46 -0.82 -17.67
N PRO A 367 25.44 0.07 -17.54
CA PRO A 367 25.30 0.94 -16.38
C PRO A 367 25.27 0.16 -15.05
N THR A 368 25.81 0.75 -13.99
CA THR A 368 25.74 0.23 -12.61
C THR A 368 24.28 -0.09 -12.26
N GLY A 369 24.03 -1.29 -11.71
CA GLY A 369 22.68 -1.77 -11.39
C GLY A 369 21.87 -2.40 -12.53
N ALA A 370 22.31 -2.33 -13.80
CA ALA A 370 21.55 -2.88 -14.94
C ALA A 370 21.29 -4.40 -14.85
N VAL A 371 22.26 -5.16 -14.32
CA VAL A 371 22.13 -6.61 -14.13
C VAL A 371 21.06 -6.94 -13.09
N PHE A 372 21.07 -6.23 -11.95
CA PHE A 372 20.05 -6.41 -10.93
C PHE A 372 18.66 -6.06 -11.46
N SER A 373 18.53 -4.94 -12.20
CA SER A 373 17.27 -4.54 -12.84
C SER A 373 16.77 -5.57 -13.86
N CYS A 374 17.68 -6.24 -14.57
CA CYS A 374 17.34 -7.35 -15.45
C CYS A 374 16.85 -8.58 -14.66
N LEU A 375 17.62 -9.03 -13.66
CA LEU A 375 17.24 -10.15 -12.80
C LEU A 375 15.87 -9.90 -12.17
N TYR A 376 15.66 -8.71 -11.61
CA TYR A 376 14.39 -8.24 -11.08
C TYR A 376 13.23 -8.41 -12.08
N ARG A 377 13.38 -7.89 -13.30
CA ARG A 377 12.34 -8.03 -14.34
C ARG A 377 11.99 -9.49 -14.65
N HIS A 378 12.94 -10.41 -14.49
CA HIS A 378 12.73 -11.84 -14.70
C HIS A 378 12.28 -12.61 -13.45
N ALA A 379 12.35 -12.00 -12.26
CA ALA A 379 11.86 -12.55 -11.02
C ALA A 379 10.32 -12.67 -11.03
N TYR A 380 9.65 -11.66 -11.60
CA TYR A 380 8.19 -11.45 -11.55
C TYR A 380 7.43 -11.73 -12.87
N ARG A 381 8.06 -12.39 -13.88
CA ARG A 381 7.36 -12.76 -15.12
C ARG A 381 6.31 -13.86 -14.89
N THR A 382 5.14 -13.76 -15.53
CA THR A 382 4.19 -14.87 -15.65
C THR A 382 4.71 -15.96 -16.61
N GLU A 383 4.20 -17.20 -16.55
CA GLU A 383 4.60 -18.27 -17.48
C GLU A 383 4.37 -17.88 -18.95
N GLU A 384 3.34 -17.09 -19.21
CA GLU A 384 3.00 -16.57 -20.54
C GLU A 384 3.98 -15.49 -21.03
N GLN A 385 4.68 -14.79 -20.11
CA GLN A 385 5.61 -13.69 -20.41
C GLN A 385 7.07 -14.16 -20.62
N GLY A 386 7.35 -15.47 -20.54
CA GLY A 386 8.62 -16.08 -20.91
C GLY A 386 9.46 -16.62 -19.74
N ARG A 387 10.78 -16.71 -19.93
CA ARG A 387 11.70 -17.43 -19.00
C ARG A 387 11.87 -16.68 -17.67
N ARG A 388 11.71 -17.44 -16.56
CA ARG A 388 11.78 -16.98 -15.17
C ARG A 388 13.15 -17.27 -14.52
N LEU A 389 13.45 -16.55 -13.43
CA LEU A 389 14.57 -16.88 -12.53
C LEU A 389 14.38 -18.24 -11.83
N SER A 390 15.49 -18.84 -11.42
CA SER A 390 15.53 -19.96 -10.48
C SER A 390 14.98 -19.53 -9.11
N ARG A 391 14.47 -20.50 -8.34
CA ARG A 391 13.89 -20.24 -7.01
C ARG A 391 14.88 -19.57 -6.06
N GLU A 392 16.14 -20.04 -6.09
CA GLU A 392 17.19 -19.51 -5.21
C GLU A 392 17.61 -18.09 -5.61
N CYS A 393 17.75 -17.80 -6.91
CA CYS A 393 18.07 -16.44 -7.35
C CYS A 393 16.92 -15.47 -7.06
N ARG A 394 15.66 -15.89 -7.26
CA ARG A 394 14.48 -15.06 -6.98
C ARG A 394 14.45 -14.61 -5.51
N ALA A 395 14.67 -15.54 -4.58
CA ALA A 395 14.67 -15.23 -3.15
C ALA A 395 15.74 -14.20 -2.79
N GLU A 396 16.94 -14.29 -3.38
CA GLU A 396 17.99 -13.29 -3.17
C GLU A 396 17.66 -11.94 -3.80
N VAL A 397 17.04 -11.91 -4.99
CA VAL A 397 16.57 -10.65 -5.59
C VAL A 397 15.54 -9.97 -4.69
N GLN A 398 14.60 -10.73 -4.13
CA GLN A 398 13.62 -10.24 -3.16
C GLN A 398 14.27 -9.71 -1.88
N ARG A 399 15.24 -10.44 -1.31
CA ARG A 399 16.02 -9.98 -0.14
C ARG A 399 16.68 -8.62 -0.39
N ILE A 400 17.28 -8.43 -1.56
CA ILE A 400 17.94 -7.16 -1.91
C ILE A 400 16.95 -6.03 -2.12
N LEU A 401 15.80 -6.30 -2.75
CA LEU A 401 14.74 -5.28 -2.87
C LEU A 401 14.26 -4.83 -1.50
N HIS A 402 14.00 -5.77 -0.60
CA HIS A 402 13.62 -5.49 0.77
C HIS A 402 14.69 -4.63 1.48
N GLN A 403 15.98 -4.98 1.34
CA GLN A 403 17.08 -4.18 1.90
C GLN A 403 17.21 -2.78 1.27
N ARG A 404 16.88 -2.61 -0.02
CA ARG A 404 16.91 -1.30 -0.70
C ARG A 404 15.70 -0.44 -0.36
N ALA A 405 14.55 -1.06 -0.09
CA ALA A 405 13.33 -0.37 0.31
C ALA A 405 13.41 0.19 1.74
N MET A 406 14.30 -0.35 2.56
CA MET A 406 14.53 0.13 3.93
C MET A 406 15.15 1.52 4.03
N ASP A 407 15.91 1.99 3.04
CA ASP A 407 16.51 3.34 3.08
C ASP A 407 16.51 3.95 1.69
N VAL A 408 15.81 5.08 1.55
CA VAL A 408 15.73 5.86 0.30
C VAL A 408 17.11 6.27 -0.22
N LYS A 409 18.11 6.44 0.66
CA LYS A 409 19.51 6.74 0.30
C LYS A 409 20.22 5.56 -0.37
N LEU A 410 19.63 4.36 -0.31
CA LEU A 410 20.11 3.17 -1.01
C LEU A 410 19.55 3.06 -2.44
N ASP A 411 18.54 3.87 -2.83
CA ASP A 411 18.06 4.00 -4.21
C ASP A 411 18.68 5.24 -4.91
N PRO A 412 19.68 5.03 -5.79
CA PRO A 412 20.35 6.12 -6.49
C PRO A 412 19.42 6.93 -7.40
N ALA A 413 18.33 6.34 -7.91
CA ALA A 413 17.42 7.03 -8.81
C ALA A 413 16.53 8.01 -8.04
N LEU A 414 16.10 7.65 -6.83
CA LEU A 414 15.30 8.53 -5.97
C LEU A 414 16.18 9.67 -5.40
N GLN A 415 17.40 9.35 -4.96
CA GLN A 415 18.35 10.36 -4.49
C GLN A 415 18.71 11.37 -5.60
N ASP A 416 18.95 10.95 -6.84
CA ASP A 416 19.32 11.91 -7.91
C ASP A 416 18.18 12.88 -8.25
N LYS A 417 16.94 12.37 -8.34
CA LYS A 417 15.81 13.16 -8.90
C LYS A 417 14.88 13.79 -7.87
N CYS A 418 14.84 13.31 -6.63
CA CYS A 418 13.90 13.77 -5.61
C CYS A 418 14.51 14.63 -4.50
N MET A 419 15.83 14.83 -4.44
CA MET A 419 16.48 15.55 -3.34
C MET A 419 16.00 17.01 -3.17
N ILE A 420 15.67 17.69 -4.27
CA ILE A 420 15.10 19.04 -4.22
C ILE A 420 13.70 19.02 -3.62
N ASP A 421 12.86 18.08 -4.04
CA ASP A 421 11.49 17.96 -3.55
C ASP A 421 11.44 17.49 -2.09
N LEU A 422 12.35 16.61 -1.68
CA LEU A 422 12.53 16.21 -0.28
C LEU A 422 12.89 17.41 0.60
N GLY A 423 13.85 18.24 0.18
CA GLY A 423 14.22 19.44 0.93
C GLY A 423 13.08 20.49 1.00
N LYS A 424 12.20 20.52 0.00
CA LYS A 424 11.09 21.49 -0.09
C LYS A 424 9.86 21.07 0.71
N TRP A 425 9.45 19.81 0.59
CA TRP A 425 8.17 19.31 1.11
C TRP A 425 8.32 18.42 2.34
N CYS A 426 9.50 17.84 2.56
CA CYS A 426 9.73 16.77 3.54
C CYS A 426 10.83 17.12 4.57
N SER A 427 11.13 18.40 4.75
CA SER A 427 12.18 18.87 5.67
C SER A 427 11.89 18.65 7.16
N GLU A 428 10.63 18.37 7.53
CA GLU A 428 10.21 18.06 8.90
C GLU A 428 10.06 16.55 9.19
N LYS A 429 9.97 15.70 8.15
CA LYS A 429 9.89 14.22 8.22
C LYS A 429 11.25 13.62 7.82
N THR A 430 12.28 13.81 8.64
CA THR A 430 13.69 13.50 8.31
C THR A 430 14.21 12.17 8.85
N GLU A 431 13.34 11.38 9.48
CA GLU A 431 13.69 10.02 9.92
C GLU A 431 13.72 9.07 8.71
N THR A 432 14.74 8.22 8.65
CA THR A 432 14.97 7.25 7.56
C THR A 432 13.77 6.31 7.39
N GLY A 433 13.18 6.29 6.19
CA GLY A 433 11.98 5.54 5.83
C GLY A 433 10.71 6.40 5.70
N GLN A 434 10.67 7.59 6.31
CA GLN A 434 9.53 8.53 6.18
C GLN A 434 9.64 9.40 4.92
N GLU A 435 10.79 9.40 4.25
CA GLU A 435 11.03 10.25 3.08
C GLU A 435 10.14 9.84 1.91
N LEU A 436 10.01 8.53 1.63
CA LEU A 436 9.15 8.03 0.57
C LEU A 436 7.68 8.25 0.87
N GLU A 437 7.25 7.98 2.10
CA GLU A 437 5.88 8.24 2.57
C GLU A 437 5.52 9.72 2.38
N CYS A 438 6.42 10.63 2.75
CA CYS A 438 6.23 12.06 2.55
C CYS A 438 6.14 12.47 1.07
N LEU A 439 6.99 11.89 0.22
CA LEU A 439 6.92 12.11 -1.23
C LEU A 439 5.60 11.58 -1.81
N GLN A 440 5.12 10.42 -1.35
CA GLN A 440 3.80 9.89 -1.73
C GLN A 440 2.66 10.80 -1.27
N ASP A 441 2.74 11.38 -0.06
CA ASP A 441 1.79 12.37 0.45
C ASP A 441 1.72 13.62 -0.45
N HIS A 442 2.85 14.03 -1.01
CA HIS A 442 2.98 15.23 -1.86
C HIS A 442 3.08 14.92 -3.35
N LEU A 443 2.69 13.72 -3.79
CA LEU A 443 2.89 13.24 -5.18
C LEU A 443 2.42 14.23 -6.27
N ASP A 444 1.31 14.93 -6.03
CA ASP A 444 0.75 15.91 -6.97
C ASP A 444 1.60 17.20 -7.05
N ASP A 445 2.35 17.52 -5.99
CA ASP A 445 3.18 18.72 -5.81
C ASP A 445 4.65 18.50 -6.23
N LEU A 446 5.05 17.25 -6.49
CA LEU A 446 6.39 16.89 -6.93
C LEU A 446 6.68 17.32 -8.38
N VAL A 447 7.96 17.56 -8.68
CA VAL A 447 8.44 17.76 -10.04
C VAL A 447 8.23 16.47 -10.85
N VAL A 448 7.99 16.59 -12.17
CA VAL A 448 7.66 15.45 -13.06
C VAL A 448 8.63 14.28 -12.89
N GLU A 449 9.93 14.56 -12.87
CA GLU A 449 10.95 13.51 -12.79
C GLU A 449 10.93 12.76 -11.46
N CYS A 450 10.72 13.46 -10.34
CA CYS A 450 10.58 12.83 -9.02
C CYS A 450 9.26 12.08 -8.91
N ARG A 451 8.15 12.68 -9.35
CA ARG A 451 6.82 12.07 -9.39
C ARG A 451 6.81 10.75 -10.17
N ASP A 452 7.52 10.68 -11.30
CA ASP A 452 7.57 9.47 -12.12
C ASP A 452 8.33 8.34 -11.38
N ILE A 453 9.39 8.66 -10.65
CA ILE A 453 10.13 7.66 -9.84
C ILE A 453 9.30 7.21 -8.65
N VAL A 454 8.77 8.14 -7.86
CA VAL A 454 7.93 7.83 -6.70
C VAL A 454 6.71 7.03 -7.14
N GLY A 455 6.08 7.40 -8.26
CA GLY A 455 4.97 6.66 -8.83
C GLY A 455 5.35 5.24 -9.27
N ASN A 456 6.51 5.06 -9.92
CA ASN A 456 6.98 3.72 -10.27
C ASN A 456 7.25 2.89 -9.02
N LEU A 457 7.88 3.44 -7.98
CA LEU A 457 8.16 2.73 -6.74
C LEU A 457 6.87 2.35 -6.00
N THR A 458 5.91 3.27 -5.92
CA THR A 458 4.57 3.01 -5.35
C THR A 458 3.80 1.94 -6.13
N GLU A 459 3.95 1.92 -7.46
CA GLU A 459 3.41 0.84 -8.31
C GLU A 459 4.04 -0.51 -7.96
N LEU A 460 5.34 -0.54 -7.63
CA LEU A 460 6.02 -1.76 -7.18
C LEU A 460 5.58 -2.21 -5.79
N GLU A 461 5.45 -1.28 -4.82
CA GLU A 461 4.91 -1.57 -3.48
C GLU A 461 3.50 -2.15 -3.55
N SER A 462 2.71 -1.74 -4.54
CA SER A 462 1.36 -2.28 -4.74
C SER A 462 1.33 -3.70 -5.29
N GLU A 463 2.38 -4.12 -5.98
CA GLU A 463 2.56 -5.48 -6.45
C GLU A 463 3.09 -6.37 -5.31
N ASP A 464 4.08 -5.87 -4.57
CA ASP A 464 4.74 -6.59 -3.47
C ASP A 464 4.83 -5.69 -2.24
N ILE A 465 3.87 -5.84 -1.32
CA ILE A 465 3.80 -4.96 -0.14
C ILE A 465 4.93 -5.24 0.86
N GLN A 466 5.68 -6.33 0.68
CA GLN A 466 6.84 -6.62 1.51
C GLN A 466 7.93 -5.55 1.36
N ILE A 467 7.91 -4.79 0.26
CA ILE A 467 8.78 -3.62 0.05
C ILE A 467 8.56 -2.57 1.15
N GLU A 468 7.34 -2.40 1.66
CA GLU A 468 7.04 -1.40 2.69
C GLU A 468 7.29 -1.95 4.11
N ALA A 469 8.56 -1.91 4.53
CA ALA A 469 9.05 -2.55 5.75
C ALA A 469 8.38 -2.06 7.05
N LEU A 470 7.99 -0.77 7.12
CA LEU A 470 7.33 -0.22 8.31
C LEU A 470 5.92 -0.81 8.47
N LEU A 471 5.18 -0.88 7.36
CA LEU A 471 3.85 -1.50 7.34
C LEU A 471 3.92 -2.99 7.67
N MET A 472 4.85 -3.73 7.06
CA MET A 472 5.01 -5.16 7.31
C MET A 472 5.29 -5.46 8.77
N ARG A 473 6.19 -4.70 9.40
CA ARG A 473 6.48 -4.83 10.84
C ARG A 473 5.26 -4.53 11.70
N ALA A 474 4.49 -3.50 11.36
CA ALA A 474 3.27 -3.17 12.08
C ALA A 474 2.21 -4.27 11.93
N CYS A 475 2.13 -4.89 10.74
CA CYS A 475 1.12 -5.86 10.36
C CYS A 475 1.49 -7.33 10.65
N GLU A 476 2.69 -7.62 11.16
CA GLU A 476 3.16 -8.98 11.46
C GLU A 476 2.12 -9.86 12.20
N PRO A 477 1.40 -9.38 13.24
CA PRO A 477 0.43 -10.23 13.96
C PRO A 477 -0.75 -10.69 13.10
N ILE A 478 -1.26 -9.81 12.23
CA ILE A 478 -2.40 -10.13 11.37
C ILE A 478 -1.95 -10.98 10.18
N ILE A 479 -0.73 -10.75 9.68
CA ILE A 479 -0.13 -11.53 8.61
C ILE A 479 0.00 -12.99 9.05
N GLN A 480 0.60 -13.25 10.22
CA GLN A 480 0.77 -14.62 10.73
C GLN A 480 -0.57 -15.33 11.01
N THR A 481 -1.59 -14.60 11.44
CA THR A 481 -2.86 -15.21 11.86
C THR A 481 -3.82 -15.46 10.68
N PHE A 482 -3.94 -14.49 9.76
CA PHE A 482 -4.97 -14.49 8.72
C PHE A 482 -4.41 -14.54 7.30
N CYS A 483 -3.18 -14.07 7.07
CA CYS A 483 -2.61 -13.92 5.73
C CYS A 483 -1.35 -14.77 5.50
N HIS A 484 -1.10 -15.78 6.34
CA HIS A 484 0.14 -16.58 6.31
C HIS A 484 0.34 -17.28 4.96
N GLU A 485 -0.73 -17.83 4.36
CA GLU A 485 -0.65 -18.47 3.03
C GLU A 485 -0.20 -17.48 1.94
N MET A 486 -0.64 -16.23 2.02
CA MET A 486 -0.28 -15.17 1.08
C MET A 486 1.16 -14.70 1.31
N ALA A 487 1.61 -14.65 2.56
CA ALA A 487 2.98 -14.27 2.93
C ALA A 487 4.01 -15.35 2.60
N ASP A 488 3.64 -16.63 2.69
CA ASP A 488 4.48 -17.78 2.32
C ASP A 488 4.55 -18.01 0.80
N ASN A 489 3.56 -17.52 0.06
CA ASN A 489 3.55 -17.55 -1.40
C ASN A 489 4.56 -16.54 -1.96
N GLN A 490 5.58 -17.04 -2.66
CA GLN A 490 6.73 -16.26 -3.17
C GLN A 490 6.40 -15.19 -4.24
N ILE A 491 5.13 -15.02 -4.59
CA ILE A 491 4.64 -14.04 -5.57
C ILE A 491 3.46 -13.34 -4.90
N ASP A 492 3.73 -12.27 -4.15
CA ASP A 492 2.67 -11.32 -3.84
C ASP A 492 2.29 -10.61 -5.15
N SER A 493 1.04 -10.76 -5.57
CA SER A 493 0.46 -10.07 -6.73
C SER A 493 -0.57 -9.04 -6.24
N GLY A 494 -0.23 -8.35 -5.15
CA GLY A 494 -1.14 -7.54 -4.33
C GLY A 494 -2.14 -8.38 -3.52
N ASP A 495 -1.89 -9.68 -3.34
CA ASP A 495 -2.75 -10.60 -2.57
C ASP A 495 -2.65 -10.35 -1.07
N LEU A 496 -1.44 -10.04 -0.59
CA LEU A 496 -1.21 -9.77 0.83
C LEU A 496 -1.88 -8.47 1.24
N MET A 497 -1.76 -7.40 0.46
CA MET A 497 -2.45 -6.14 0.72
C MET A 497 -3.98 -6.31 0.69
N GLU A 498 -4.53 -7.07 -0.26
CA GLU A 498 -5.98 -7.36 -0.26
C GLU A 498 -6.40 -8.11 1.01
N CYS A 499 -5.60 -9.09 1.46
CA CYS A 499 -5.87 -9.79 2.72
C CYS A 499 -5.85 -8.85 3.93
N LEU A 500 -4.90 -7.92 3.99
CA LEU A 500 -4.80 -6.90 5.04
C LEU A 500 -6.02 -5.98 5.03
N ILE A 501 -6.47 -5.52 3.86
CA ILE A 501 -7.68 -4.69 3.70
C ILE A 501 -8.92 -5.46 4.15
N GLN A 502 -9.08 -6.71 3.73
CA GLN A 502 -10.23 -7.56 4.11
C GLN A 502 -10.29 -7.84 5.62
N ASN A 503 -9.15 -7.82 6.31
CA ASN A 503 -9.02 -8.10 7.74
C ASN A 503 -8.70 -6.84 8.59
N LYS A 504 -8.81 -5.64 8.02
CA LYS A 504 -8.52 -4.33 8.66
C LYS A 504 -9.24 -4.09 10.00
N HIS A 505 -10.29 -4.83 10.28
CA HIS A 505 -11.12 -4.65 11.47
C HIS A 505 -11.17 -5.89 12.38
N GLN A 506 -10.25 -6.84 12.18
CA GLN A 506 -10.05 -7.95 13.11
C GLN A 506 -9.40 -7.45 14.40
N LYS A 507 -9.57 -8.21 15.49
CA LYS A 507 -9.04 -7.83 16.81
C LYS A 507 -7.51 -7.82 16.85
N GLU A 508 -6.89 -8.64 16.02
CA GLU A 508 -5.45 -8.80 15.85
C GLU A 508 -4.83 -7.64 15.06
N MET A 509 -5.66 -6.80 14.42
CA MET A 509 -5.23 -5.58 13.74
C MET A 509 -4.90 -4.49 14.76
N ASN A 510 -3.62 -4.21 14.96
CA ASN A 510 -3.21 -3.11 15.83
C ASN A 510 -3.42 -1.74 15.15
N GLU A 511 -3.43 -0.67 15.95
CA GLU A 511 -3.68 0.69 15.45
C GLU A 511 -2.64 1.12 14.40
N LYS A 512 -1.37 0.76 14.58
CA LYS A 512 -0.29 1.11 13.64
C LYS A 512 -0.50 0.49 12.25
N CYS A 513 -0.83 -0.81 12.19
CA CYS A 513 -1.11 -1.49 10.94
C CYS A 513 -2.42 -0.99 10.32
N ALA A 514 -3.47 -0.76 11.12
CA ALA A 514 -4.72 -0.20 10.59
C ALA A 514 -4.50 1.19 9.96
N ILE A 515 -3.70 2.05 10.58
CA ILE A 515 -3.31 3.36 10.03
C ILE A 515 -2.50 3.17 8.75
N GLY A 516 -1.48 2.32 8.76
CA GLY A 516 -0.62 2.08 7.60
C GLY A 516 -1.38 1.51 6.39
N VAL A 517 -2.27 0.53 6.60
CA VAL A 517 -3.15 -0.01 5.54
C VAL A 517 -4.06 1.09 5.00
N THR A 518 -4.63 1.92 5.88
CA THR A 518 -5.49 3.04 5.44
C THR A 518 -4.70 4.07 4.64
N HIS A 519 -3.49 4.41 5.08
CA HIS A 519 -2.60 5.33 4.36
C HIS A 519 -2.30 4.78 2.97
N PHE A 520 -1.94 3.51 2.86
CA PHE A 520 -1.71 2.88 1.57
C PHE A 520 -2.96 2.93 0.67
N GLN A 521 -4.15 2.61 1.19
CA GLN A 521 -5.41 2.77 0.44
C GLN A 521 -5.64 4.21 -0.06
N LEU A 522 -5.25 5.23 0.73
CA LEU A 522 -5.34 6.64 0.30
C LEU A 522 -4.34 6.97 -0.81
N VAL A 523 -3.10 6.46 -0.73
CA VAL A 523 -2.08 6.61 -1.79
C VAL A 523 -2.59 5.97 -3.08
N GLN A 524 -3.18 4.78 -3.01
CA GLN A 524 -3.75 4.08 -4.17
C GLN A 524 -4.79 4.90 -4.94
N MET A 525 -5.47 5.85 -4.29
CA MET A 525 -6.45 6.69 -4.96
C MET A 525 -5.85 7.67 -5.97
N LYS A 526 -4.57 8.06 -5.77
CA LYS A 526 -3.91 9.10 -6.55
C LYS A 526 -3.60 8.67 -7.99
N ASP A 527 -3.34 7.39 -8.21
CA ASP A 527 -3.13 6.81 -9.55
C ASP A 527 -3.64 5.37 -9.59
N PHE A 528 -4.45 5.01 -10.60
CA PHE A 528 -5.00 3.65 -10.73
C PHE A 528 -3.92 2.57 -10.85
N ARG A 529 -2.70 2.94 -11.27
CA ARG A 529 -1.55 2.02 -11.35
C ARG A 529 -1.06 1.55 -9.99
N PHE A 530 -1.33 2.32 -8.93
CA PHE A 530 -0.95 1.98 -7.55
C PHE A 530 -1.86 0.92 -6.92
N SER A 531 -2.89 0.43 -7.64
CA SER A 531 -3.54 -0.83 -7.30
C SER A 531 -3.17 -1.85 -8.36
N TYR A 532 -2.22 -2.73 -8.06
CA TYR A 532 -1.74 -3.74 -9.00
C TYR A 532 -2.88 -4.59 -9.57
N LYS A 533 -3.76 -5.12 -8.71
CA LYS A 533 -4.91 -5.93 -9.14
C LYS A 533 -5.86 -5.16 -10.04
N PHE A 534 -6.18 -3.91 -9.69
CA PHE A 534 -7.02 -3.06 -10.53
C PHE A 534 -6.40 -2.76 -11.88
N LYS A 535 -5.13 -2.35 -11.90
CA LYS A 535 -4.35 -2.15 -13.13
C LYS A 535 -4.35 -3.40 -13.99
N MET A 536 -4.01 -4.57 -13.43
CA MET A 536 -3.92 -5.82 -14.18
C MET A 536 -5.28 -6.32 -14.69
N ALA A 537 -6.38 -5.94 -14.04
CA ALA A 537 -7.73 -6.26 -14.48
C ALA A 537 -8.29 -5.26 -15.51
N CYS A 538 -7.98 -3.98 -15.37
CA CYS A 538 -8.69 -2.88 -16.04
C CYS A 538 -7.84 -2.04 -17.01
N LYS A 539 -6.51 -2.18 -17.06
CA LYS A 539 -5.62 -1.29 -17.86
C LYS A 539 -6.08 -1.11 -19.32
N GLU A 540 -6.46 -2.19 -19.99
CA GLU A 540 -6.93 -2.12 -21.39
C GLU A 540 -8.25 -1.35 -21.52
N ASP A 541 -9.20 -1.59 -20.61
CA ASP A 541 -10.48 -0.90 -20.57
C ASP A 541 -10.30 0.59 -20.25
N VAL A 542 -9.38 0.94 -19.33
CA VAL A 542 -9.06 2.33 -18.97
C VAL A 542 -8.50 3.09 -20.17
N LEU A 543 -7.52 2.52 -20.87
CA LEU A 543 -6.91 3.15 -22.05
C LEU A 543 -7.92 3.36 -23.18
N LYS A 544 -8.95 2.52 -23.28
CA LYS A 544 -9.98 2.59 -24.32
C LYS A 544 -11.14 3.52 -23.96
N LEU A 545 -11.61 3.50 -22.71
CA LEU A 545 -12.88 4.12 -22.29
C LEU A 545 -12.69 5.40 -21.47
N CYS A 546 -11.55 5.57 -20.79
CA CYS A 546 -11.29 6.65 -19.85
C CYS A 546 -9.99 7.39 -20.20
N PRO A 547 -9.88 8.02 -21.40
CA PRO A 547 -8.66 8.66 -21.84
C PRO A 547 -8.30 9.85 -20.94
N ASN A 548 -7.00 10.03 -20.66
CA ASN A 548 -6.44 11.12 -19.86
C ASN A 548 -6.81 11.14 -18.36
N ILE A 549 -7.41 10.07 -17.84
CA ILE A 549 -7.70 9.93 -16.40
C ILE A 549 -6.62 9.06 -15.76
N LYS A 550 -5.95 9.59 -14.72
CA LYS A 550 -4.94 8.86 -13.93
C LYS A 550 -5.43 8.46 -12.54
N LYS A 551 -6.18 9.32 -11.85
CA LYS A 551 -6.66 9.07 -10.49
C LYS A 551 -7.57 7.83 -10.45
N LYS A 552 -7.32 6.92 -9.51
CA LYS A 552 -8.06 5.66 -9.38
C LYS A 552 -9.56 5.92 -9.20
N VAL A 553 -9.91 6.87 -8.34
CA VAL A 553 -11.30 7.27 -8.05
C VAL A 553 -12.02 7.69 -9.33
N ASP A 554 -11.40 8.55 -10.13
CA ASP A 554 -12.00 9.05 -11.38
C ASP A 554 -12.14 7.93 -12.43
N VAL A 555 -11.18 7.01 -12.46
CA VAL A 555 -11.25 5.81 -13.32
C VAL A 555 -12.40 4.90 -12.89
N VAL A 556 -12.56 4.65 -11.59
CA VAL A 556 -13.67 3.85 -11.04
C VAL A 556 -15.01 4.47 -11.42
N ILE A 557 -15.18 5.79 -11.23
CA ILE A 557 -16.39 6.53 -11.60
C ILE A 557 -16.67 6.44 -13.12
N CYS A 558 -15.64 6.57 -13.96
CA CYS A 558 -15.76 6.49 -15.41
C CYS A 558 -16.23 5.09 -15.87
N LEU A 559 -15.58 4.04 -15.37
CA LEU A 559 -15.91 2.66 -15.73
C LEU A 559 -17.26 2.24 -15.16
N SER A 560 -17.57 2.60 -13.91
CA SER A 560 -18.86 2.26 -13.27
C SER A 560 -20.02 2.98 -13.94
N THR A 561 -19.85 4.25 -14.33
CA THR A 561 -20.84 4.98 -15.12
C THR A 561 -21.09 4.30 -16.47
N THR A 562 -20.04 3.78 -17.10
CA THR A 562 -20.15 3.02 -18.35
C THR A 562 -20.97 1.74 -18.15
N VAL A 563 -20.65 0.94 -17.12
CA VAL A 563 -21.40 -0.28 -16.77
C VAL A 563 -22.86 0.03 -16.42
N ARG A 564 -23.10 1.09 -15.64
CA ARG A 564 -24.45 1.53 -15.27
C ARG A 564 -25.25 1.91 -16.50
N ASN A 565 -24.70 2.71 -17.41
CA ASN A 565 -25.39 3.15 -18.60
C ASN A 565 -25.72 1.98 -19.54
N ASP A 566 -24.79 1.05 -19.74
CA ASP A 566 -25.01 -0.17 -20.53
C ASP A 566 -26.11 -1.05 -19.90
N THR A 567 -26.14 -1.11 -18.56
CA THR A 567 -27.17 -1.84 -17.81
C THR A 567 -28.55 -1.18 -17.90
N LEU A 568 -28.63 0.15 -17.87
CA LEU A 568 -29.90 0.89 -17.97
C LEU A 568 -30.47 0.91 -19.38
N GLN A 569 -29.62 0.73 -20.39
CA GLN A 569 -30.01 0.68 -21.81
C GLN A 569 -30.30 -0.75 -22.30
N ASP A 570 -30.29 -1.75 -21.41
CA ASP A 570 -30.45 -3.17 -21.74
C ASP A 570 -29.50 -3.60 -22.89
N ALA A 571 -28.26 -3.09 -22.88
CA ALA A 571 -27.27 -3.38 -23.91
C ALA A 571 -26.94 -4.88 -23.93
N ARG A 572 -26.89 -5.47 -25.13
CA ARG A 572 -26.59 -6.91 -25.31
C ARG A 572 -25.21 -7.31 -24.81
N GLU A 573 -24.23 -6.40 -24.91
CA GLU A 573 -22.87 -6.59 -24.44
C GLU A 573 -22.42 -5.40 -23.62
N GLN A 574 -21.70 -5.67 -22.53
CA GLN A 574 -21.10 -4.65 -21.67
C GLN A 574 -19.76 -4.22 -22.28
N ARG A 575 -19.53 -2.91 -22.39
CA ARG A 575 -18.28 -2.38 -22.96
C ARG A 575 -17.06 -2.65 -22.11
N VAL A 576 -17.23 -2.74 -20.79
CA VAL A 576 -16.16 -3.07 -19.83
C VAL A 576 -16.02 -4.59 -19.71
N SER A 577 -14.78 -5.08 -19.80
CA SER A 577 -14.48 -6.51 -19.76
C SER A 577 -14.98 -7.20 -18.48
N LEU A 578 -15.25 -8.50 -18.53
CA LEU A 578 -15.71 -9.24 -17.34
C LEU A 578 -14.66 -9.22 -16.21
N LYS A 579 -13.37 -9.32 -16.56
CA LYS A 579 -12.26 -9.26 -15.59
C LYS A 579 -12.25 -7.91 -14.88
N CYS A 580 -12.30 -6.82 -15.64
CA CYS A 580 -12.34 -5.48 -15.06
C CYS A 580 -13.61 -5.24 -14.25
N ARG A 581 -14.79 -5.66 -14.74
CA ARG A 581 -16.07 -5.51 -13.99
C ARG A 581 -16.09 -6.24 -12.65
N LYS A 582 -15.35 -7.34 -12.49
CA LYS A 582 -15.21 -8.03 -11.20
C LYS A 582 -14.36 -7.22 -10.25
N GLN A 583 -13.17 -6.79 -10.69
CA GLN A 583 -12.28 -5.99 -9.84
C GLN A 583 -12.84 -4.60 -9.54
N LEU A 584 -13.52 -3.97 -10.50
CA LEU A 584 -14.18 -2.67 -10.34
C LEU A 584 -15.18 -2.69 -9.18
N ARG A 585 -15.94 -3.78 -9.00
CA ARG A 585 -16.85 -3.92 -7.86
C ARG A 585 -16.13 -4.00 -6.52
N VAL A 586 -14.98 -4.67 -6.48
CA VAL A 586 -14.13 -4.72 -5.27
C VAL A 586 -13.69 -3.29 -4.91
N GLU A 587 -13.21 -2.52 -5.90
CA GLU A 587 -12.81 -1.13 -5.66
C GLU A 587 -13.98 -0.24 -5.24
N GLU A 588 -15.16 -0.37 -5.86
CA GLU A 588 -16.35 0.40 -5.47
C GLU A 588 -16.80 0.09 -4.03
N LEU A 589 -16.73 -1.19 -3.62
CA LEU A 589 -17.05 -1.60 -2.25
C LEU A 589 -16.01 -1.14 -1.22
N GLU A 590 -14.72 -1.21 -1.56
CA GLU A 590 -13.65 -0.72 -0.69
C GLU A 590 -13.74 0.80 -0.49
N MET A 591 -14.08 1.54 -1.53
CA MET A 591 -14.27 3.00 -1.45
C MET A 591 -15.41 3.41 -0.50
N THR A 592 -16.40 2.54 -0.26
CA THR A 592 -17.49 2.81 0.70
C THR A 592 -17.16 2.39 2.14
N GLU A 593 -15.98 1.82 2.40
CA GLU A 593 -15.50 1.47 3.75
C GLU A 593 -15.15 2.71 4.58
N ASP A 594 -14.52 3.71 3.98
CA ASP A 594 -14.14 4.96 4.65
C ASP A 594 -14.49 6.13 3.74
N ILE A 595 -15.20 7.12 4.28
CA ILE A 595 -15.59 8.32 3.53
C ILE A 595 -14.39 9.05 2.91
N ARG A 596 -13.18 8.93 3.51
CA ARG A 596 -11.95 9.52 2.98
C ARG A 596 -11.52 8.89 1.66
N LEU A 597 -11.98 7.66 1.37
CA LEU A 597 -11.75 6.98 0.11
C LEU A 597 -12.66 7.50 -1.04
N GLU A 598 -13.60 8.39 -0.72
CA GLU A 598 -14.44 9.10 -1.68
C GLU A 598 -14.26 10.63 -1.52
N PRO A 599 -13.20 11.23 -2.10
CA PRO A 599 -12.82 12.62 -1.85
C PRO A 599 -13.93 13.65 -2.10
N GLU A 600 -14.76 13.44 -3.12
CA GLU A 600 -15.88 14.33 -3.42
C GLU A 600 -16.97 14.29 -2.34
N LEU A 601 -17.27 13.12 -1.78
CA LEU A 601 -18.24 12.97 -0.68
C LEU A 601 -17.65 13.53 0.61
N TYR A 602 -16.39 13.23 0.91
CA TYR A 602 -15.70 13.74 2.09
C TYR A 602 -15.67 15.27 2.13
N GLU A 603 -15.23 15.92 1.05
CA GLU A 603 -15.16 17.38 1.00
C GLU A 603 -16.56 18.04 0.99
N ALA A 604 -17.58 17.37 0.42
CA ALA A 604 -18.96 17.85 0.51
C ALA A 604 -19.53 17.78 1.94
N CYS A 605 -19.13 16.78 2.72
CA CYS A 605 -19.66 16.48 4.05
C CYS A 605 -18.76 16.91 5.22
N LYS A 606 -17.58 17.47 4.97
CA LYS A 606 -16.55 17.79 5.98
C LYS A 606 -17.07 18.60 7.18
N SER A 607 -17.87 19.63 6.93
CA SER A 607 -18.51 20.43 7.99
C SER A 607 -19.58 19.65 8.74
N ASP A 608 -20.36 18.83 8.03
CA ASP A 608 -21.45 18.05 8.61
C ASP A 608 -20.93 16.91 9.48
N ILE A 609 -19.79 16.31 9.13
CA ILE A 609 -19.09 15.31 9.96
C ILE A 609 -18.70 15.93 11.30
N LYS A 610 -18.08 17.12 11.29
CA LYS A 610 -17.68 17.81 12.52
C LYS A 610 -18.87 18.19 13.40
N ASN A 611 -19.99 18.59 12.80
CA ASN A 611 -21.15 19.09 13.54
C ASN A 611 -22.10 17.98 14.01
N ASN A 612 -22.29 16.92 13.21
CA ASN A 612 -23.28 15.88 13.45
C ASN A 612 -22.67 14.53 13.84
N CYS A 613 -21.38 14.29 13.55
CA CYS A 613 -20.68 13.01 13.80
C CYS A 613 -19.30 13.17 14.50
N PRO A 614 -19.12 14.04 15.51
CA PRO A 614 -17.80 14.37 16.06
C PRO A 614 -17.08 13.21 16.78
N ASN A 615 -17.83 12.25 17.34
CA ASN A 615 -17.29 11.15 18.16
C ASN A 615 -17.35 9.79 17.44
N VAL A 616 -17.51 9.80 16.12
CA VAL A 616 -17.61 8.59 15.31
C VAL A 616 -16.23 8.26 14.72
N PRO A 617 -15.71 7.03 14.85
CA PRO A 617 -14.42 6.67 14.25
C PRO A 617 -14.51 6.62 12.72
N TYR A 618 -13.38 6.85 12.05
CA TYR A 618 -13.24 6.57 10.63
C TYR A 618 -13.12 5.06 10.35
N GLY A 619 -13.47 4.67 9.12
CA GLY A 619 -13.53 3.28 8.68
C GLY A 619 -14.82 2.55 9.06
N ASN A 620 -14.94 1.30 8.65
CA ASN A 620 -16.12 0.45 8.86
C ASN A 620 -17.46 1.05 8.39
N ALA A 621 -17.40 2.01 7.47
CA ALA A 621 -18.48 2.87 7.00
C ALA A 621 -19.23 3.65 8.10
N GLN A 622 -18.63 3.82 9.29
CA GLN A 622 -19.33 4.39 10.46
C GLN A 622 -19.73 5.86 10.26
N ILE A 623 -18.83 6.68 9.70
CA ILE A 623 -19.14 8.07 9.37
C ILE A 623 -20.26 8.16 8.34
N ILE A 624 -20.21 7.31 7.30
CA ILE A 624 -21.24 7.27 6.25
C ILE A 624 -22.59 6.88 6.86
N GLU A 625 -22.65 5.88 7.74
CA GLU A 625 -23.89 5.51 8.44
C GLU A 625 -24.41 6.63 9.36
N CYS A 626 -23.52 7.34 10.06
CA CYS A 626 -23.90 8.49 10.88
C CYS A 626 -24.51 9.63 10.04
N LEU A 627 -23.94 9.91 8.86
CA LEU A 627 -24.50 10.90 7.92
C LEU A 627 -25.87 10.43 7.40
N LYS A 628 -26.02 9.15 7.05
CA LYS A 628 -27.30 8.55 6.62
C LYS A 628 -28.38 8.61 7.71
N GLU A 629 -28.02 8.59 8.99
CA GLU A 629 -28.95 8.74 10.11
C GLU A 629 -29.33 10.21 10.39
N ASN A 630 -28.41 11.15 10.13
CA ASN A 630 -28.60 12.57 10.41
C ASN A 630 -29.01 13.42 9.20
N LYS A 631 -29.54 12.80 8.13
CA LYS A 631 -29.90 13.45 6.86
C LYS A 631 -30.57 14.81 6.98
N LYS A 632 -31.57 14.94 7.86
CA LYS A 632 -32.36 16.18 8.02
C LYS A 632 -31.55 17.37 8.55
N ARG A 633 -30.36 17.12 9.11
CA ARG A 633 -29.45 18.13 9.67
C ARG A 633 -28.22 18.39 8.80
N LEU A 634 -28.10 17.69 7.68
CA LEU A 634 -26.97 17.86 6.76
C LEU A 634 -27.15 19.13 5.92
N SER A 635 -26.03 19.74 5.52
CA SER A 635 -26.03 20.74 4.47
C SER A 635 -26.60 20.18 3.16
N ASN A 636 -27.20 21.03 2.33
CA ASN A 636 -27.76 20.61 1.03
C ASN A 636 -26.74 19.86 0.16
N ARG A 637 -25.48 20.31 0.16
CA ARG A 637 -24.40 19.70 -0.64
C ARG A 637 -24.07 18.28 -0.15
N CYS A 638 -23.91 18.10 1.16
CA CYS A 638 -23.66 16.78 1.74
C CYS A 638 -24.86 15.86 1.56
N HIS A 639 -26.06 16.37 1.83
CA HIS A 639 -27.32 15.63 1.67
C HIS A 639 -27.48 15.05 0.25
N GLN A 640 -27.23 15.87 -0.79
CA GLN A 640 -27.27 15.42 -2.18
C GLN A 640 -26.30 14.27 -2.47
N LYS A 641 -25.06 14.38 -1.99
CA LYS A 641 -24.02 13.34 -2.20
C LYS A 641 -24.36 12.06 -1.44
N VAL A 642 -24.83 12.15 -0.19
CA VAL A 642 -25.28 11.00 0.61
C VAL A 642 -26.50 10.34 -0.03
N PHE A 643 -27.46 11.11 -0.52
CA PHE A 643 -28.62 10.57 -1.23
C PHE A 643 -28.21 9.82 -2.50
N LYS A 644 -27.25 10.37 -3.26
CA LYS A 644 -26.73 9.72 -4.46
C LYS A 644 -26.01 8.40 -4.15
N LEU A 645 -25.21 8.38 -3.08
CA LEU A 645 -24.58 7.16 -2.58
C LEU A 645 -25.64 6.10 -2.26
N GLN A 646 -26.71 6.47 -1.54
CA GLN A 646 -27.80 5.55 -1.21
C GLN A 646 -28.58 5.09 -2.45
N GLU A 647 -28.78 5.94 -3.45
CA GLU A 647 -29.38 5.53 -4.72
C GLU A 647 -28.53 4.43 -5.38
N ASN A 648 -27.20 4.57 -5.39
CA ASN A 648 -26.30 3.57 -5.94
C ASN A 648 -26.33 2.26 -5.11
N GLU A 649 -26.27 2.34 -3.78
CA GLU A 649 -26.36 1.18 -2.87
C GLU A 649 -27.70 0.43 -3.01
N MET A 650 -28.81 1.14 -3.24
CA MET A 650 -30.13 0.51 -3.42
C MET A 650 -30.26 -0.16 -4.79
N MET A 651 -29.60 0.38 -5.81
CA MET A 651 -29.54 -0.23 -7.15
C MET A 651 -28.67 -1.49 -7.17
N ASP A 652 -27.57 -1.49 -6.42
CA ASP A 652 -26.68 -2.65 -6.23
C ASP A 652 -26.30 -2.83 -4.75
N PRO A 653 -27.05 -3.64 -3.99
CA PRO A 653 -26.82 -3.86 -2.56
C PRO A 653 -25.44 -4.43 -2.21
N GLU A 654 -24.69 -4.98 -3.16
CA GLU A 654 -23.31 -5.41 -2.92
C GLU A 654 -22.34 -4.25 -2.69
N LEU A 655 -22.71 -3.01 -3.06
CA LEU A 655 -21.91 -1.81 -2.84
C LEU A 655 -22.08 -1.22 -1.43
N ASP A 656 -23.06 -1.70 -0.67
CA ASP A 656 -23.28 -1.29 0.73
C ASP A 656 -22.35 -2.06 1.66
N TYR A 657 -21.18 -1.47 1.95
CA TYR A 657 -20.17 -2.05 2.81
C TYR A 657 -20.72 -2.54 4.16
N THR A 658 -21.60 -1.76 4.78
CA THR A 658 -22.15 -2.12 6.10
C THR A 658 -23.06 -3.34 6.00
N LEU A 659 -23.94 -3.39 4.99
CA LEU A 659 -24.80 -4.54 4.73
C LEU A 659 -23.98 -5.80 4.47
N MET A 660 -23.02 -5.72 3.54
CA MET A 660 -22.19 -6.87 3.14
C MET A 660 -21.35 -7.41 4.29
N ARG A 661 -20.80 -6.53 5.13
CA ARG A 661 -20.01 -6.90 6.31
C ARG A 661 -20.88 -7.52 7.41
N VAL A 662 -21.96 -6.84 7.83
CA VAL A 662 -22.82 -7.28 8.93
C VAL A 662 -23.57 -8.56 8.56
N CYS A 663 -24.00 -8.70 7.31
CA CYS A 663 -24.73 -9.88 6.83
C CYS A 663 -23.84 -10.95 6.18
N LYS A 664 -22.50 -10.83 6.20
CA LYS A 664 -21.55 -11.73 5.50
C LYS A 664 -21.87 -13.22 5.67
N GLN A 665 -22.11 -13.66 6.91
CA GLN A 665 -22.42 -15.05 7.20
C GLN A 665 -23.81 -15.48 6.70
N MET A 666 -24.79 -14.58 6.80
CA MET A 666 -26.17 -14.84 6.37
C MET A 666 -26.28 -14.86 4.84
N ILE A 667 -25.54 -13.99 4.16
CA ILE A 667 -25.41 -13.98 2.69
C ILE A 667 -24.84 -15.31 2.21
N LYS A 668 -23.73 -15.78 2.81
CA LYS A 668 -23.13 -17.08 2.47
C LYS A 668 -24.09 -18.26 2.69
N ARG A 669 -24.96 -18.18 3.70
CA ARG A 669 -25.87 -19.26 4.06
C ARG A 669 -27.14 -19.30 3.22
N PHE A 670 -27.75 -18.15 2.94
CA PHE A 670 -29.07 -18.07 2.31
C PHE A 670 -29.04 -17.55 0.86
N CYS A 671 -28.01 -16.78 0.49
CA CYS A 671 -27.99 -15.99 -0.75
C CYS A 671 -26.73 -16.22 -1.59
N ALA A 672 -26.09 -17.40 -1.48
CA ALA A 672 -24.84 -17.70 -2.21
C ALA A 672 -24.99 -17.65 -3.75
N GLU A 673 -26.19 -17.90 -4.27
CA GLU A 673 -26.50 -17.90 -5.71
C GLU A 673 -27.29 -16.64 -6.14
N ALA A 674 -27.53 -15.69 -5.23
CA ALA A 674 -28.30 -14.50 -5.55
C ALA A 674 -27.47 -13.54 -6.41
N ASP A 675 -28.07 -13.04 -7.50
CA ASP A 675 -27.50 -11.91 -8.26
C ASP A 675 -27.39 -10.66 -7.37
N SER A 676 -26.39 -9.81 -7.63
CA SER A 676 -26.13 -8.60 -6.85
C SER A 676 -27.38 -7.72 -6.66
N LYS A 677 -28.13 -7.48 -7.74
CA LYS A 677 -29.40 -6.71 -7.75
C LYS A 677 -30.51 -7.30 -6.86
N ASN A 678 -30.47 -8.61 -6.59
CA ASN A 678 -31.49 -9.32 -5.82
C ASN A 678 -31.03 -9.68 -4.40
N MET A 679 -29.80 -9.30 -4.02
CA MET A 679 -29.20 -9.63 -2.73
C MET A 679 -30.06 -9.17 -1.55
N LEU A 680 -30.49 -7.90 -1.54
CA LEU A 680 -31.38 -7.37 -0.51
C LEU A 680 -32.73 -8.09 -0.49
N GLN A 681 -33.27 -8.46 -1.65
CA GLN A 681 -34.54 -9.19 -1.74
C GLN A 681 -34.43 -10.61 -1.17
N CYS A 682 -33.32 -11.31 -1.42
CA CYS A 682 -33.04 -12.62 -0.83
C CYS A 682 -32.93 -12.52 0.71
N LEU A 683 -32.22 -11.51 1.22
CA LEU A 683 -32.10 -11.25 2.65
C LEU A 683 -33.47 -10.93 3.28
N LYS A 684 -34.31 -10.13 2.60
CA LYS A 684 -35.69 -9.84 3.03
C LYS A 684 -36.54 -11.11 3.17
N GLN A 685 -36.49 -12.01 2.20
CA GLN A 685 -37.25 -13.27 2.22
C GLN A 685 -36.86 -14.18 3.39
N ASN A 686 -35.58 -14.15 3.79
CA ASN A 686 -35.06 -14.97 4.88
C ASN A 686 -35.00 -14.25 6.23
N LYS A 687 -35.39 -12.96 6.30
CA LYS A 687 -35.27 -12.07 7.47
C LYS A 687 -35.85 -12.64 8.77
N ASN A 688 -36.93 -13.40 8.67
CA ASN A 688 -37.65 -13.96 9.81
C ASN A 688 -37.32 -15.44 10.08
N ASN A 689 -36.29 -15.99 9.44
CA ASN A 689 -35.76 -17.31 9.76
C ASN A 689 -35.15 -17.32 11.17
N GLU A 690 -35.34 -18.40 11.92
CA GLU A 690 -34.83 -18.54 13.31
C GLU A 690 -33.31 -18.42 13.40
N VAL A 691 -32.59 -18.81 12.33
CA VAL A 691 -31.13 -18.77 12.30
C VAL A 691 -30.58 -17.47 11.71
N MET A 692 -31.43 -16.46 11.49
CA MET A 692 -31.02 -15.14 11.03
C MET A 692 -30.29 -14.39 12.16
N ASP A 693 -29.08 -13.90 11.88
CA ASP A 693 -28.32 -13.09 12.83
C ASP A 693 -29.09 -11.81 13.22
N PRO A 694 -29.25 -11.49 14.52
CA PRO A 694 -30.02 -10.32 14.96
C PRO A 694 -29.49 -8.98 14.43
N LYS A 695 -28.17 -8.81 14.29
CA LYS A 695 -27.57 -7.59 13.75
C LYS A 695 -27.85 -7.48 12.25
N CYS A 696 -27.75 -8.59 11.52
CA CYS A 696 -28.16 -8.62 10.10
C CYS A 696 -29.66 -8.32 9.95
N LYS A 697 -30.53 -8.90 10.79
CA LYS A 697 -31.97 -8.61 10.79
C LYS A 697 -32.27 -7.11 11.01
N GLN A 698 -31.56 -6.47 11.93
CA GLN A 698 -31.65 -5.03 12.15
C GLN A 698 -31.17 -4.23 10.93
N MET A 699 -30.05 -4.63 10.32
CA MET A 699 -29.52 -3.98 9.12
C MET A 699 -30.49 -4.07 7.93
N ILE A 700 -31.05 -5.26 7.67
CA ILE A 700 -32.08 -5.45 6.63
C ILE A 700 -33.27 -4.52 6.89
N THR A 701 -33.73 -4.41 8.14
CA THR A 701 -34.82 -3.50 8.51
C THR A 701 -34.45 -2.04 8.25
N LYS A 702 -33.24 -1.60 8.62
CA LYS A 702 -32.76 -0.23 8.36
C LYS A 702 -32.75 0.10 6.86
N ARG A 703 -32.36 -0.87 6.02
CA ARG A 703 -32.39 -0.71 4.55
C ARG A 703 -33.80 -0.71 3.99
N GLN A 704 -34.71 -1.55 4.50
CA GLN A 704 -36.14 -1.48 4.12
C GLN A 704 -36.78 -0.13 4.48
N ILE A 705 -36.48 0.43 5.65
CA ILE A 705 -36.95 1.77 6.03
C ILE A 705 -36.46 2.80 5.01
N THR A 706 -35.16 2.79 4.72
CA THR A 706 -34.53 3.69 3.75
C THR A 706 -35.13 3.54 2.34
N GLN A 707 -35.42 2.31 1.92
CA GLN A 707 -36.03 2.01 0.62
C GLN A 707 -37.41 2.69 0.48
N ASN A 708 -38.17 2.82 1.57
CA ASN A 708 -39.51 3.40 1.53
C ASN A 708 -39.53 4.92 1.71
N THR A 709 -38.43 5.57 2.13
CA THR A 709 -38.39 7.03 2.31
C THR A 709 -38.43 7.82 1.00
N ASP A 710 -38.04 7.23 -0.13
CA ASP A 710 -38.14 7.89 -1.44
C ASP A 710 -38.29 6.84 -2.54
N TYR A 711 -39.18 7.09 -3.51
CA TYR A 711 -39.42 6.13 -4.61
C TYR A 711 -38.17 5.89 -5.46
N ARG A 712 -37.20 6.83 -5.49
CA ARG A 712 -35.92 6.68 -6.19
C ARG A 712 -34.99 5.68 -5.51
N LEU A 713 -35.14 5.47 -4.20
CA LEU A 713 -34.40 4.50 -3.40
C LEU A 713 -35.03 3.09 -3.46
N ASN A 714 -36.17 2.93 -4.15
CA ASN A 714 -36.80 1.63 -4.38
C ASN A 714 -36.77 1.28 -5.89
N PRO A 715 -35.74 0.57 -6.37
CA PRO A 715 -35.59 0.28 -7.81
C PRO A 715 -36.73 -0.58 -8.37
N VAL A 716 -37.27 -1.50 -7.57
CA VAL A 716 -38.38 -2.38 -7.96
C VAL A 716 -39.65 -1.56 -8.15
N LEU A 717 -39.96 -0.68 -7.19
CA LEU A 717 -41.10 0.24 -7.28
C LEU A 717 -40.96 1.20 -8.45
N ARG A 718 -39.78 1.83 -8.61
CA ARG A 718 -39.51 2.78 -9.71
C ARG A 718 -39.69 2.13 -11.08
N LYS A 719 -39.30 0.86 -11.22
CA LYS A 719 -39.49 0.09 -12.46
C LYS A 719 -40.96 -0.26 -12.70
N ALA A 720 -41.64 -0.82 -11.70
CA ALA A 720 -43.04 -1.27 -11.81
C ALA A 720 -44.03 -0.10 -11.99
N CYS A 721 -43.84 1.00 -11.25
CA CYS A 721 -44.71 2.18 -11.26
C CYS A 721 -44.22 3.30 -12.20
N LYS A 722 -43.35 2.98 -13.18
CA LYS A 722 -42.73 3.97 -14.09
C LYS A 722 -43.75 4.87 -14.80
N GLN A 723 -44.91 4.34 -15.17
CA GLN A 723 -45.98 5.08 -15.85
C GLN A 723 -46.95 5.76 -14.86
N ASP A 724 -47.18 5.15 -13.71
CA ASP A 724 -48.19 5.59 -12.75
C ASP A 724 -47.73 6.78 -11.89
N ILE A 725 -46.45 6.84 -11.54
CA ILE A 725 -45.85 7.94 -10.78
C ILE A 725 -46.09 9.31 -11.44
N PRO A 726 -45.67 9.55 -12.70
CA PRO A 726 -45.92 10.84 -13.36
C PRO A 726 -47.40 11.06 -13.69
N LYS A 727 -48.21 10.00 -13.81
CA LYS A 727 -49.64 10.11 -14.12
C LYS A 727 -50.46 10.58 -12.92
N PHE A 728 -50.18 10.06 -11.72
CA PHE A 728 -51.02 10.29 -10.55
C PHE A 728 -50.38 11.18 -9.49
N CYS A 729 -49.05 11.23 -9.40
CA CYS A 729 -48.32 11.93 -8.34
C CYS A 729 -47.56 13.17 -8.86
N GLN A 730 -47.89 13.65 -10.06
CA GLN A 730 -47.21 14.80 -10.69
C GLN A 730 -47.17 16.05 -9.82
N ASN A 731 -48.26 16.35 -9.08
CA ASN A 731 -48.34 17.53 -8.22
C ASN A 731 -47.28 17.51 -7.11
N ILE A 732 -46.91 16.33 -6.63
CA ILE A 732 -45.86 16.14 -5.63
C ILE A 732 -44.50 16.39 -6.28
N LEU A 733 -44.29 15.81 -7.48
CA LEU A 733 -43.05 15.98 -8.24
C LEU A 733 -42.79 17.43 -8.65
N SER A 734 -43.83 18.19 -9.02
CA SER A 734 -43.69 19.59 -9.42
C SER A 734 -43.44 20.55 -8.25
N THR A 735 -43.79 20.13 -7.03
CA THR A 735 -43.63 20.95 -5.81
C THR A 735 -42.23 20.76 -5.19
N ALA A 736 -41.58 19.64 -5.48
CA ALA A 736 -40.26 19.34 -5.00
C ALA A 736 -39.18 20.10 -5.80
N LYS A 737 -38.19 20.66 -5.09
CA LYS A 737 -36.94 21.08 -5.73
C LYS A 737 -36.20 19.83 -6.21
N ASP A 738 -35.49 19.92 -7.34
CA ASP A 738 -34.92 18.78 -8.09
C ASP A 738 -34.05 17.78 -7.28
N ASP A 739 -33.65 18.11 -6.05
CA ASP A 739 -32.79 17.27 -5.21
C ASP A 739 -33.29 17.05 -3.77
N ALA A 740 -34.54 17.42 -3.46
CA ALA A 740 -35.12 17.15 -2.14
C ALA A 740 -35.66 15.71 -2.05
N GLU A 741 -35.42 15.03 -0.92
CA GLU A 741 -36.12 13.77 -0.60
C GLU A 741 -37.62 14.03 -0.46
N LEU A 742 -38.45 13.12 -0.98
CA LEU A 742 -39.91 13.26 -0.95
C LEU A 742 -40.53 12.63 0.30
N GLU A 743 -39.73 12.15 1.25
CA GLU A 743 -40.13 11.59 2.56
C GLU A 743 -41.30 10.59 2.49
N GLY A 744 -41.39 9.78 1.42
CA GLY A 744 -42.44 8.78 1.24
C GLY A 744 -43.76 9.30 0.66
N GLN A 745 -43.85 10.60 0.31
CA GLN A 745 -45.07 11.20 -0.24
C GLN A 745 -45.54 10.54 -1.54
N VAL A 746 -44.62 10.11 -2.41
CA VAL A 746 -44.96 9.41 -3.65
C VAL A 746 -45.54 8.02 -3.35
N VAL A 747 -44.96 7.30 -2.39
CA VAL A 747 -45.47 5.99 -1.96
C VAL A 747 -46.87 6.15 -1.37
N SER A 748 -47.09 7.13 -0.48
CA SER A 748 -48.40 7.46 0.09
C SER A 748 -49.43 7.84 -1.00
N CYS A 749 -49.04 8.63 -1.99
CA CYS A 749 -49.88 8.94 -3.16
C CYS A 749 -50.30 7.67 -3.92
N LEU A 750 -49.36 6.75 -4.19
CA LEU A 750 -49.65 5.49 -4.88
C LEU A 750 -50.54 4.57 -4.03
N LYS A 751 -50.34 4.50 -2.70
CA LYS A 751 -51.22 3.76 -1.78
C LYS A 751 -52.68 4.24 -1.86
N LEU A 752 -52.90 5.56 -1.91
CA LEU A 752 -54.24 6.11 -2.10
C LEU A 752 -54.87 5.73 -3.45
N LYS A 753 -54.07 5.68 -4.52
CA LYS A 753 -54.56 5.24 -5.85
C LYS A 753 -54.77 3.73 -5.96
N TYR A 754 -54.03 2.95 -5.19
CA TYR A 754 -54.29 1.52 -5.00
C TYR A 754 -55.67 1.30 -4.39
N ALA A 755 -56.02 2.06 -3.33
CA ALA A 755 -57.34 1.98 -2.71
C ALA A 755 -58.48 2.37 -3.65
N ASP A 756 -58.21 3.25 -4.62
CA ASP A 756 -59.16 3.64 -5.68
C ASP A 756 -59.17 2.66 -6.89
N GLN A 757 -58.35 1.60 -6.88
CA GLN A 757 -58.16 0.64 -7.98
C GLN A 757 -57.76 1.27 -9.33
N ARG A 758 -56.88 2.29 -9.31
CA ARG A 758 -56.50 3.08 -10.50
C ARG A 758 -55.10 2.80 -11.06
N LEU A 759 -54.30 1.97 -10.39
CA LEU A 759 -52.92 1.68 -10.78
C LEU A 759 -52.84 0.64 -11.92
N SER A 760 -51.69 0.60 -12.61
CA SER A 760 -51.37 -0.50 -13.53
C SER A 760 -51.14 -1.81 -12.75
N PRO A 761 -51.32 -3.00 -13.38
CA PRO A 761 -51.16 -4.28 -12.68
C PRO A 761 -49.80 -4.46 -12.00
N ASP A 762 -48.70 -4.12 -12.71
CA ASP A 762 -47.34 -4.26 -12.17
C ASP A 762 -47.12 -3.35 -10.95
N CYS A 763 -47.62 -2.11 -11.02
CA CYS A 763 -47.54 -1.17 -9.90
C CYS A 763 -48.46 -1.55 -8.74
N GLU A 764 -49.67 -2.03 -9.03
CA GLU A 764 -50.64 -2.52 -8.06
C GLU A 764 -50.05 -3.67 -7.23
N ASP A 765 -49.40 -4.63 -7.87
CA ASP A 765 -48.74 -5.75 -7.21
C ASP A 765 -47.60 -5.30 -6.28
N GLN A 766 -46.76 -4.34 -6.71
CA GLN A 766 -45.68 -3.82 -5.87
C GLN A 766 -46.20 -2.97 -4.70
N ILE A 767 -47.22 -2.14 -4.91
CA ILE A 767 -47.83 -1.36 -3.83
C ILE A 767 -48.53 -2.28 -2.83
N ARG A 768 -49.18 -3.36 -3.27
CA ARG A 768 -49.72 -4.39 -2.37
C ARG A 768 -48.65 -4.94 -1.43
N VAL A 769 -47.47 -5.28 -1.96
CA VAL A 769 -46.33 -5.76 -1.14
C VAL A 769 -45.88 -4.69 -0.15
N ILE A 770 -45.76 -3.43 -0.57
CA ILE A 770 -45.36 -2.32 0.31
C ILE A 770 -46.36 -2.11 1.45
N ILE A 771 -47.68 -2.11 1.15
CA ILE A 771 -48.72 -1.95 2.18
C ILE A 771 -48.68 -3.13 3.16
N GLN A 772 -48.52 -4.35 2.66
CA GLN A 772 -48.43 -5.55 3.50
C GLN A 772 -47.19 -5.52 4.40
N GLU A 773 -46.02 -5.12 3.88
CA GLU A 773 -44.79 -4.98 4.66
C GLU A 773 -44.94 -3.87 5.71
N SER A 774 -45.51 -2.70 5.37
CA SER A 774 -45.74 -1.62 6.34
C SER A 774 -46.76 -1.99 7.41
N ALA A 775 -47.78 -2.79 7.04
CA ALA A 775 -48.79 -3.25 7.98
C ALA A 775 -48.23 -4.19 9.06
N LEU A 776 -47.19 -4.96 8.73
CA LEU A 776 -46.50 -5.82 9.70
C LEU A 776 -45.46 -5.05 10.53
N ASP A 777 -44.79 -4.06 9.93
CA ASP A 777 -43.77 -3.24 10.57
C ASP A 777 -44.00 -1.74 10.28
N TYR A 778 -44.66 -1.06 11.22
CA TYR A 778 -45.06 0.36 11.11
C TYR A 778 -43.89 1.32 10.85
N ARG A 779 -42.63 0.90 11.08
CA ARG A 779 -41.43 1.69 10.78
C ARG A 779 -41.16 1.81 9.29
N LEU A 780 -41.72 0.91 8.48
CA LEU A 780 -41.60 0.91 7.03
C LEU A 780 -42.54 1.92 6.36
N ASP A 781 -43.40 2.60 7.12
CA ASP A 781 -44.21 3.72 6.63
C ASP A 781 -43.62 5.07 7.09
N PRO A 782 -42.94 5.82 6.20
CA PRO A 782 -42.31 7.09 6.57
C PRO A 782 -43.32 8.18 6.97
N GLN A 783 -44.51 8.21 6.38
CA GLN A 783 -45.52 9.22 6.70
C GLN A 783 -46.11 8.95 8.09
N LEU A 784 -46.36 7.67 8.40
CA LEU A 784 -46.79 7.28 9.74
C LEU A 784 -45.72 7.60 10.79
N GLN A 785 -44.44 7.28 10.54
CA GLN A 785 -43.34 7.64 11.45
C GLN A 785 -43.25 9.14 11.67
N MET A 786 -43.36 9.93 10.59
CA MET A 786 -43.21 11.38 10.66
C MET A 786 -44.33 12.05 11.45
N HIS A 787 -45.58 11.60 11.28
CA HIS A 787 -46.74 12.28 11.85
C HIS A 787 -47.25 11.66 13.16
N CYS A 788 -46.98 10.38 13.43
CA CYS A 788 -47.55 9.63 14.57
C CYS A 788 -46.53 9.15 15.62
N SER A 789 -45.25 9.52 15.54
CA SER A 789 -44.21 9.03 16.48
C SER A 789 -44.56 9.26 17.96
N ASP A 790 -45.08 10.45 18.29
CA ASP A 790 -45.46 10.82 19.65
C ASP A 790 -46.69 10.04 20.13
N GLU A 791 -47.70 9.90 19.26
CA GLU A 791 -48.90 9.10 19.54
C GLU A 791 -48.59 7.64 19.76
N ILE A 792 -47.71 7.05 18.95
CA ILE A 792 -47.28 5.66 19.08
C ILE A 792 -46.61 5.46 20.45
N SER A 793 -45.69 6.36 20.81
CA SER A 793 -44.97 6.30 22.08
C SER A 793 -45.88 6.47 23.31
N ARG A 794 -47.03 7.17 23.16
CA ARG A 794 -47.96 7.44 24.27
C ARG A 794 -49.11 6.43 24.36
N LEU A 795 -49.69 6.03 23.23
CA LEU A 795 -50.92 5.23 23.16
C LEU A 795 -50.65 3.75 22.91
N CYS A 796 -49.54 3.42 22.26
CA CYS A 796 -49.20 2.06 21.79
C CYS A 796 -47.80 1.65 22.26
N ALA A 797 -47.42 2.09 23.47
CA ALA A 797 -46.07 1.91 24.00
C ALA A 797 -45.73 0.43 24.23
N GLU A 798 -46.70 -0.36 24.72
CA GLU A 798 -46.51 -1.80 24.99
C GLU A 798 -46.30 -2.57 23.69
N GLU A 799 -47.14 -2.31 22.68
CA GLU A 799 -47.04 -2.93 21.36
C GLU A 799 -45.77 -2.51 20.62
N ALA A 800 -45.34 -1.25 20.76
CA ALA A 800 -44.09 -0.76 20.17
C ALA A 800 -42.85 -1.36 20.86
N ALA A 801 -42.92 -1.60 22.18
CA ALA A 801 -41.82 -2.18 22.95
C ALA A 801 -41.57 -3.66 22.63
N ALA A 802 -42.60 -4.40 22.22
CA ALA A 802 -42.47 -5.80 21.81
C ALA A 802 -41.54 -5.97 20.57
N GLN A 803 -41.42 -4.94 19.73
CA GLN A 803 -40.62 -4.95 18.49
C GLN A 803 -40.93 -6.12 17.53
N GLU A 804 -42.08 -6.77 17.70
CA GLU A 804 -42.52 -7.89 16.87
C GLU A 804 -43.18 -7.37 15.59
N GLN A 805 -42.89 -8.02 14.45
CA GLN A 805 -43.49 -7.70 13.15
C GLN A 805 -44.88 -8.34 13.01
N THR A 806 -45.75 -8.06 13.96
CA THR A 806 -47.08 -8.67 14.11
C THR A 806 -48.21 -7.73 13.68
N GLY A 807 -47.90 -6.48 13.34
CA GLY A 807 -48.87 -5.44 12.98
C GLY A 807 -49.68 -4.87 14.15
N GLN A 808 -49.32 -5.18 15.39
CA GLN A 808 -50.08 -4.77 16.58
C GLN A 808 -50.05 -3.25 16.82
N VAL A 809 -48.96 -2.57 16.44
CA VAL A 809 -48.88 -1.10 16.57
C VAL A 809 -49.92 -0.42 15.69
N GLU A 810 -50.06 -0.85 14.43
CA GLU A 810 -51.11 -0.33 13.56
C GLU A 810 -52.51 -0.66 14.08
N GLU A 811 -52.70 -1.86 14.64
CA GLU A 811 -53.97 -2.25 15.26
C GLU A 811 -54.32 -1.35 16.45
N CYS A 812 -53.35 -1.07 17.32
CA CYS A 812 -53.51 -0.16 18.43
C CYS A 812 -53.88 1.26 17.97
N LEU A 813 -53.25 1.77 16.91
CA LEU A 813 -53.58 3.08 16.33
C LEU A 813 -55.00 3.12 15.76
N LYS A 814 -55.42 2.06 15.04
CA LYS A 814 -56.79 1.94 14.49
C LYS A 814 -57.84 1.96 15.62
N VAL A 815 -57.60 1.22 16.70
CA VAL A 815 -58.51 1.18 17.88
C VAL A 815 -58.55 2.52 18.60
N ASN A 816 -57.41 3.22 18.72
CA ASN A 816 -57.32 4.51 19.39
C ASN A 816 -57.55 5.71 18.48
N LEU A 817 -58.09 5.53 17.27
CA LEU A 817 -58.31 6.60 16.28
C LEU A 817 -59.02 7.84 16.86
N LEU A 818 -59.98 7.65 17.76
CA LEU A 818 -60.72 8.74 18.42
C LEU A 818 -59.88 9.53 19.44
N LYS A 819 -58.81 8.93 19.97
CA LYS A 819 -57.91 9.53 20.97
C LYS A 819 -56.72 10.26 20.35
N ILE A 820 -56.50 10.10 19.04
CA ILE A 820 -55.44 10.79 18.29
C ILE A 820 -55.84 12.26 18.13
N LYS A 821 -54.99 13.16 18.62
CA LYS A 821 -55.21 14.61 18.58
C LYS A 821 -54.61 15.28 17.34
N PRO A 822 -53.40 14.94 16.87
CA PRO A 822 -52.83 15.57 15.68
C PRO A 822 -53.59 15.16 14.43
N GLU A 823 -54.06 16.15 13.67
CA GLU A 823 -54.85 15.92 12.46
C GLU A 823 -54.07 15.20 11.36
N MET A 824 -52.76 15.42 11.25
CA MET A 824 -51.92 14.72 10.27
C MET A 824 -51.78 13.23 10.61
N CYS A 825 -51.55 12.89 11.88
CA CYS A 825 -51.52 11.49 12.32
C CYS A 825 -52.88 10.82 12.10
N LYS A 826 -53.95 11.51 12.47
CA LYS A 826 -55.32 11.02 12.28
C LYS A 826 -55.64 10.78 10.81
N LYS A 827 -55.20 11.68 9.92
CA LYS A 827 -55.33 11.51 8.46
C LYS A 827 -54.60 10.26 7.98
N GLU A 828 -53.39 9.99 8.48
CA GLU A 828 -52.63 8.81 8.06
C GLU A 828 -53.29 7.50 8.52
N VAL A 829 -53.78 7.43 9.76
CA VAL A 829 -54.54 6.26 10.24
C VAL A 829 -55.85 6.06 9.46
N LEU A 830 -56.49 7.15 9.02
CA LEU A 830 -57.65 7.07 8.12
C LEU A 830 -57.28 6.56 6.71
N ASN A 831 -56.12 6.97 6.17
CA ASN A 831 -55.60 6.46 4.90
C ASN A 831 -55.34 4.95 5.01
N MET A 832 -54.71 4.49 6.08
CA MET A 832 -54.50 3.06 6.35
C MET A 832 -55.82 2.28 6.39
N LEU A 833 -56.87 2.83 6.99
CA LEU A 833 -58.21 2.21 6.97
C LEU A 833 -58.79 2.14 5.55
N LYS A 834 -58.59 3.19 4.74
CA LYS A 834 -59.01 3.19 3.32
C LYS A 834 -58.23 2.13 2.51
N GLU A 835 -56.93 2.01 2.74
CA GLU A 835 -56.06 1.00 2.12
C GLU A 835 -56.48 -0.42 2.49
N SER A 836 -56.70 -0.69 3.80
CA SER A 836 -57.10 -2.01 4.31
C SER A 836 -58.45 -2.51 3.78
N LYS A 837 -59.32 -1.60 3.34
CA LYS A 837 -60.62 -1.95 2.73
C LYS A 837 -60.46 -2.48 1.30
N ALA A 838 -59.40 -2.08 0.61
CA ALA A 838 -59.23 -2.36 -0.82
C ALA A 838 -59.02 -3.85 -1.11
N ASP A 839 -58.30 -4.55 -0.24
CA ASP A 839 -58.08 -5.99 -0.33
C ASP A 839 -57.83 -6.61 1.06
N ILE A 840 -58.15 -7.88 1.24
CA ILE A 840 -57.84 -8.59 2.49
C ILE A 840 -56.34 -8.86 2.65
N PHE A 841 -55.61 -9.05 1.56
CA PHE A 841 -54.17 -9.37 1.63
C PHE A 841 -53.30 -8.21 2.13
N VAL A 842 -53.82 -6.97 2.09
CA VAL A 842 -53.13 -5.80 2.64
C VAL A 842 -53.40 -5.56 4.12
N ASP A 843 -54.32 -6.32 4.73
CA ASP A 843 -54.52 -6.39 6.19
C ASP A 843 -54.09 -7.77 6.70
N PRO A 844 -52.80 -7.98 7.00
CA PRO A 844 -52.28 -9.29 7.38
C PRO A 844 -52.89 -9.84 8.68
N VAL A 845 -53.32 -8.98 9.60
CA VAL A 845 -53.98 -9.37 10.86
C VAL A 845 -55.38 -9.91 10.57
N LEU A 846 -56.15 -9.23 9.72
CA LEU A 846 -57.46 -9.72 9.30
C LEU A 846 -57.35 -10.97 8.41
N HIS A 847 -56.41 -10.99 7.47
CA HIS A 847 -56.17 -12.13 6.59
C HIS A 847 -55.81 -13.39 7.37
N THR A 848 -54.93 -13.29 8.37
CA THR A 848 -54.57 -14.44 9.23
C THR A 848 -55.75 -14.93 10.06
N ALA A 849 -56.56 -14.02 10.61
CA ALA A 849 -57.78 -14.38 11.35
C ALA A 849 -58.83 -15.09 10.46
N CYS A 850 -58.93 -14.69 9.19
CA CYS A 850 -59.92 -15.19 8.24
C CYS A 850 -59.40 -16.28 7.27
N ALA A 851 -58.15 -16.72 7.37
CA ALA A 851 -57.52 -17.60 6.39
C ALA A 851 -58.29 -18.93 6.16
N LEU A 852 -58.82 -19.54 7.22
CA LEU A 852 -59.63 -20.76 7.13
C LEU A 852 -60.97 -20.49 6.45
N ASP A 853 -61.63 -19.38 6.79
CA ASP A 853 -62.93 -19.02 6.21
C ASP A 853 -62.83 -18.68 4.73
N ILE A 854 -61.74 -18.01 4.31
CA ILE A 854 -61.45 -17.76 2.90
C ILE A 854 -61.31 -19.09 2.14
N LYS A 855 -60.58 -20.05 2.73
CA LYS A 855 -60.38 -21.38 2.13
C LYS A 855 -61.67 -22.21 2.07
N HIS A 856 -62.59 -22.04 3.00
CA HIS A 856 -63.84 -22.83 3.03
C HIS A 856 -64.98 -22.19 2.25
N HIS A 857 -65.10 -20.86 2.26
CA HIS A 857 -66.25 -20.13 1.72
C HIS A 857 -65.93 -19.34 0.45
N CYS A 858 -64.68 -18.89 0.27
CA CYS A 858 -64.27 -18.04 -0.84
C CYS A 858 -63.22 -18.68 -1.76
N ALA A 859 -63.03 -20.01 -1.70
CA ALA A 859 -61.98 -20.73 -2.45
C ALA A 859 -62.06 -20.56 -3.97
N ALA A 860 -63.26 -20.45 -4.52
CA ALA A 860 -63.49 -20.29 -5.96
C ALA A 860 -63.23 -18.85 -6.45
N ILE A 861 -63.01 -17.90 -5.54
CA ILE A 861 -62.85 -16.49 -5.88
C ILE A 861 -61.36 -16.16 -5.98
N PRO A 862 -60.90 -15.65 -7.13
CA PRO A 862 -59.50 -15.32 -7.30
C PRO A 862 -59.08 -14.17 -6.38
N PRO A 863 -57.87 -14.24 -5.78
CA PRO A 863 -57.33 -13.18 -4.92
C PRO A 863 -57.13 -11.88 -5.69
N GLY A 864 -57.07 -10.74 -5.00
CA GLY A 864 -56.89 -9.42 -5.62
C GLY A 864 -58.18 -8.63 -5.82
N ARG A 865 -58.04 -7.30 -5.92
CA ARG A 865 -59.10 -6.30 -6.13
C ARG A 865 -60.25 -6.38 -5.13
N GLY A 866 -59.99 -6.88 -3.93
CA GLY A 866 -60.98 -6.98 -2.85
C GLY A 866 -62.07 -8.02 -3.06
N ARG A 867 -61.95 -8.92 -4.05
CA ARG A 867 -63.00 -9.92 -4.33
C ARG A 867 -63.25 -10.87 -3.15
N GLN A 868 -62.18 -11.35 -2.52
CA GLN A 868 -62.28 -12.21 -1.34
C GLN A 868 -62.76 -11.44 -0.11
N MET A 869 -62.44 -10.15 -0.01
CA MET A 869 -62.99 -9.27 1.03
C MET A 869 -64.51 -9.12 0.88
N SER A 870 -65.00 -8.86 -0.33
CA SER A 870 -66.44 -8.78 -0.62
C SER A 870 -67.17 -10.09 -0.33
N CYS A 871 -66.57 -11.23 -0.67
CA CYS A 871 -67.10 -12.54 -0.33
C CYS A 871 -67.26 -12.76 1.18
N LEU A 872 -66.26 -12.36 1.98
CA LEU A 872 -66.36 -12.48 3.43
C LEU A 872 -67.42 -11.54 4.02
N MET A 873 -67.57 -10.33 3.49
CA MET A 873 -68.64 -9.42 3.89
C MET A 873 -70.03 -10.01 3.57
N GLU A 874 -70.21 -10.61 2.39
CA GLU A 874 -71.45 -11.28 2.01
C GLU A 874 -71.72 -12.53 2.89
N ALA A 875 -70.68 -13.33 3.17
CA ALA A 875 -70.76 -14.48 4.06
C ALA A 875 -71.08 -14.10 5.52
N LEU A 876 -70.70 -12.89 5.96
CA LEU A 876 -71.03 -12.37 7.28
C LEU A 876 -72.51 -11.98 7.39
N GLU A 877 -73.11 -11.49 6.30
CA GLU A 877 -74.52 -11.13 6.21
C GLU A 877 -75.45 -12.35 6.04
N ASP A 878 -74.96 -13.42 5.41
CA ASP A 878 -75.71 -14.67 5.24
C ASP A 878 -75.80 -15.47 6.55
N LYS A 879 -77.02 -15.58 7.09
CA LYS A 879 -77.33 -16.36 8.30
C LYS A 879 -77.02 -17.86 8.18
N ARG A 880 -76.83 -18.38 6.96
CA ARG A 880 -76.53 -19.80 6.69
C ARG A 880 -75.04 -20.11 6.80
N VAL A 881 -74.18 -19.09 6.71
CA VAL A 881 -72.74 -19.23 6.78
C VAL A 881 -72.25 -18.87 8.18
N ARG A 882 -71.34 -19.67 8.73
CA ARG A 882 -70.79 -19.44 10.07
C ARG A 882 -69.28 -19.33 10.00
N LEU A 883 -68.81 -18.08 9.94
CA LEU A 883 -67.39 -17.73 10.03
C LEU A 883 -66.80 -18.13 11.39
N GLN A 884 -65.49 -18.35 11.43
CA GLN A 884 -64.74 -18.55 12.66
C GLN A 884 -64.95 -17.37 13.63
N PRO A 885 -65.00 -17.60 14.95
CA PRO A 885 -65.28 -16.54 15.93
C PRO A 885 -64.32 -15.35 15.82
N GLU A 886 -63.02 -15.60 15.61
CA GLU A 886 -62.01 -14.55 15.50
C GLU A 886 -62.15 -13.77 14.18
N CYS A 887 -62.33 -14.45 13.05
CA CYS A 887 -62.59 -13.79 11.77
C CYS A 887 -63.85 -12.92 11.84
N LYS A 888 -64.95 -13.47 12.38
CA LYS A 888 -66.21 -12.76 12.54
C LYS A 888 -66.04 -11.50 13.40
N LYS A 889 -65.32 -11.60 14.52
CA LYS A 889 -65.08 -10.46 15.42
C LYS A 889 -64.28 -9.37 14.69
N ARG A 890 -63.10 -9.72 14.18
CA ARG A 890 -62.19 -8.79 13.49
C ARG A 890 -62.84 -8.14 12.26
N LEU A 891 -63.60 -8.91 11.48
CA LEU A 891 -64.30 -8.39 10.31
C LEU A 891 -65.41 -7.39 10.69
N ASN A 892 -66.16 -7.63 11.77
CA ASN A 892 -67.12 -6.65 12.29
C ASN A 892 -66.43 -5.38 12.78
N ASP A 893 -65.35 -5.50 13.56
CA ASP A 893 -64.57 -4.37 14.05
C ASP A 893 -64.09 -3.49 12.87
N ARG A 894 -63.65 -4.10 11.77
CA ARG A 894 -63.23 -3.40 10.55
C ARG A 894 -64.37 -2.70 9.82
N ILE A 895 -65.54 -3.35 9.69
CA ILE A 895 -66.73 -2.74 9.08
C ILE A 895 -67.14 -1.48 9.85
N GLU A 896 -67.12 -1.53 11.19
CA GLU A 896 -67.40 -0.37 12.03
C GLU A 896 -66.39 0.76 11.80
N MET A 897 -65.07 0.44 11.82
CA MET A 897 -64.00 1.41 11.57
C MET A 897 -64.09 2.04 10.18
N TRP A 898 -64.35 1.27 9.12
CA TRP A 898 -64.53 1.80 7.77
C TRP A 898 -65.76 2.71 7.67
N SER A 899 -66.86 2.36 8.34
CA SER A 899 -68.07 3.18 8.39
C SER A 899 -67.81 4.53 9.06
N TYR A 900 -66.97 4.53 10.11
CA TYR A 900 -66.53 5.75 10.78
C TYR A 900 -65.61 6.58 9.88
N ALA A 901 -64.61 5.95 9.26
CA ALA A 901 -63.69 6.62 8.34
C ALA A 901 -64.43 7.29 7.17
N ALA A 902 -65.46 6.63 6.61
CA ALA A 902 -66.29 7.21 5.56
C ALA A 902 -67.10 8.45 6.01
N LYS A 903 -67.47 8.55 7.29
CA LYS A 903 -68.18 9.72 7.84
C LYS A 903 -67.26 10.91 8.13
N VAL A 904 -65.97 10.65 8.38
CA VAL A 904 -64.99 11.66 8.85
C VAL A 904 -64.01 12.10 7.76
N ALA A 905 -63.88 11.34 6.67
CA ALA A 905 -63.03 11.70 5.55
C ALA A 905 -63.42 13.08 4.96
N PRO A 906 -62.49 14.03 4.78
CA PRO A 906 -62.78 15.31 4.14
C PRO A 906 -63.15 15.12 2.66
N ALA A 907 -64.13 15.86 2.14
CA ALA A 907 -64.45 15.87 0.72
C ALA A 907 -63.37 16.61 -0.08
N GLU A 908 -62.54 15.88 -0.82
CA GLU A 908 -61.47 16.47 -1.64
C GLU A 908 -61.96 16.84 -3.07
N GLY A 909 -63.17 16.42 -3.46
CA GLY A 909 -63.75 16.71 -4.79
C GLY A 909 -65.24 17.07 -4.77
N PHE A 910 -65.75 17.62 -5.88
CA PHE A 910 -67.16 17.99 -6.02
C PHE A 910 -68.13 16.81 -5.90
N SER A 911 -67.73 15.60 -6.31
CA SER A 911 -68.52 14.37 -6.12
C SER A 911 -68.68 14.02 -4.64
N ASP A 912 -67.58 14.14 -3.89
CA ASP A 912 -67.51 13.76 -2.49
C ASP A 912 -68.20 14.82 -1.62
N LEU A 913 -68.08 16.09 -2.02
CA LEU A 913 -68.81 17.20 -1.43
C LEU A 913 -70.32 17.05 -1.68
N ALA A 914 -70.73 16.67 -2.90
CA ALA A 914 -72.13 16.40 -3.21
C ALA A 914 -72.66 15.21 -2.39
N MET A 915 -71.87 14.15 -2.23
CA MET A 915 -72.25 13.00 -1.41
C MET A 915 -72.36 13.37 0.07
N GLN A 916 -71.39 14.12 0.62
CA GLN A 916 -71.44 14.64 1.99
C GLN A 916 -72.64 15.55 2.25
N VAL A 917 -72.95 16.46 1.32
CA VAL A 917 -74.13 17.34 1.39
C VAL A 917 -75.42 16.53 1.34
N MET A 918 -75.48 15.48 0.52
CA MET A 918 -76.66 14.59 0.41
C MET A 918 -76.85 13.69 1.65
N THR A 919 -75.76 13.31 2.32
CA THR A 919 -75.79 12.52 3.57
C THR A 919 -75.98 13.37 4.83
N SER A 920 -75.86 14.70 4.73
CA SER A 920 -76.00 15.61 5.88
C SER A 920 -77.44 15.63 6.43
N PRO A 921 -77.62 15.65 7.76
CA PRO A 921 -78.95 15.86 8.36
C PRO A 921 -79.57 17.21 7.97
N SER A 922 -78.76 18.19 7.55
CA SER A 922 -79.20 19.51 7.08
C SER A 922 -79.21 19.66 5.56
N LYS A 923 -79.22 18.55 4.79
CA LYS A 923 -79.17 18.56 3.31
C LYS A 923 -80.17 19.53 2.65
N ASN A 924 -81.40 19.61 3.18
CA ASN A 924 -82.45 20.46 2.63
C ASN A 924 -82.12 21.95 2.82
N TYR A 925 -81.50 22.31 3.95
CA TYR A 925 -81.05 23.68 4.22
C TYR A 925 -79.89 24.06 3.30
N ILE A 926 -78.88 23.20 3.20
CA ILE A 926 -77.69 23.45 2.35
C ILE A 926 -78.09 23.59 0.87
N LEU A 927 -78.93 22.68 0.36
CA LEU A 927 -79.46 22.76 -1.00
C LEU A 927 -80.25 24.06 -1.22
N SER A 928 -81.10 24.46 -0.28
CA SER A 928 -81.87 25.71 -0.40
C SER A 928 -80.97 26.95 -0.47
N VAL A 929 -79.90 27.01 0.32
CA VAL A 929 -78.94 28.12 0.32
C VAL A 929 -78.16 28.17 -0.99
N ILE A 930 -77.74 27.02 -1.52
CA ILE A 930 -77.06 26.94 -2.82
C ILE A 930 -77.99 27.40 -3.94
N THR A 931 -79.25 26.95 -3.95
CA THR A 931 -80.25 27.38 -4.94
C THR A 931 -80.51 28.88 -4.86
N VAL A 932 -80.71 29.44 -3.66
CA VAL A 932 -80.90 30.89 -3.46
C VAL A 932 -79.67 31.67 -3.94
N SER A 933 -78.47 31.20 -3.64
CA SER A 933 -77.22 31.84 -4.08
C SER A 933 -77.08 31.85 -5.60
N ILE A 934 -77.42 30.74 -6.28
CA ILE A 934 -77.45 30.66 -7.74
C ILE A 934 -78.53 31.60 -8.32
N CYS A 935 -79.72 31.67 -7.71
CA CYS A 935 -80.76 32.60 -8.11
C CYS A 935 -80.33 34.06 -7.95
N VAL A 936 -79.63 34.40 -6.86
CA VAL A 936 -79.08 35.75 -6.64
C VAL A 936 -77.99 36.07 -7.66
N LEU A 937 -77.05 35.14 -7.92
CA LEU A 937 -76.03 35.31 -8.96
C LEU A 937 -76.63 35.44 -10.36
N PHE A 938 -77.69 34.70 -10.66
CA PHE A 938 -78.42 34.80 -11.92
C PHE A 938 -79.15 36.13 -12.05
N LEU A 939 -79.78 36.62 -10.96
CA LEU A 939 -80.41 37.94 -10.92
C LEU A 939 -79.38 39.08 -11.06
N ILE A 940 -78.23 38.98 -10.39
CA ILE A 940 -77.11 39.92 -10.53
C ILE A 940 -76.55 39.86 -11.97
N GLY A 941 -76.37 38.66 -12.54
CA GLY A 941 -75.93 38.48 -13.93
C GLY A 941 -76.92 39.06 -14.95
N LEU A 942 -78.23 38.96 -14.70
CA LEU A 942 -79.27 39.58 -15.53
C LEU A 942 -79.31 41.11 -15.39
N LEU A 943 -79.05 41.63 -14.19
CA LEU A 943 -79.01 43.08 -13.92
C LEU A 943 -77.71 43.73 -14.43
N CYS A 944 -76.56 43.08 -14.25
CA CYS A 944 -75.25 43.56 -14.70
C CYS A 944 -74.97 43.25 -16.18
N GLY A 945 -75.55 42.19 -16.76
CA GLY A 945 -75.45 41.87 -18.19
C GLY A 945 -76.15 42.88 -19.10
N ARG A 946 -77.03 43.73 -18.56
CA ARG A 946 -77.60 44.89 -19.27
C ARG A 946 -76.73 46.15 -19.20
N ILE A 947 -75.74 46.21 -18.31
CA ILE A 947 -74.84 47.38 -18.14
C ILE A 947 -73.60 47.30 -19.05
N THR A 948 -73.23 46.12 -19.55
CA THR A 948 -72.04 45.92 -20.41
C THR A 948 -72.30 45.89 -21.92
N LYS A 949 -73.54 46.15 -22.38
CA LYS A 949 -73.84 46.38 -23.81
C LYS A 949 -73.70 47.85 -24.20
N ARG A 950 -72.50 48.41 -24.08
CA ARG A 950 -72.07 49.62 -24.81
C ARG A 950 -70.54 49.64 -24.94
N VAL A 951 -70.08 49.61 -26.21
CA VAL A 951 -68.73 49.97 -26.72
C VAL A 951 -67.66 48.87 -26.60
N THR A 952 -66.83 48.50 -27.60
CA THR A 952 -66.48 49.04 -28.93
C THR A 952 -66.21 47.91 -29.95
N ARG A 953 -66.48 48.20 -31.23
CA ARG A 953 -66.21 47.37 -32.41
C ARG A 953 -64.87 47.78 -33.03
N GLU A 954 -63.76 47.57 -32.34
CA GLU A 954 -62.39 47.71 -32.90
C GLU A 954 -61.44 46.79 -32.13
N LEU A 955 -61.16 45.60 -32.69
CA LEU A 955 -59.99 44.73 -32.44
C LEU A 955 -60.29 43.34 -33.05
N LYS A 956 -60.46 43.33 -34.37
CA LYS A 956 -60.37 42.12 -35.17
C LYS A 956 -59.57 42.42 -36.43
N ASP A 957 -58.30 42.71 -36.22
CA ASP A 957 -57.22 42.46 -37.16
C ASP A 957 -55.89 42.51 -36.41
N ARG A 958 -55.44 41.32 -35.99
CA ARG A 958 -54.03 40.89 -35.89
C ARG A 958 -53.98 39.40 -35.61
#